data_AF-A0A3Q2I0H6-F1
#
_entry.id   AF-A0A3Q2I0H6-F1
#
_cell.length_a   1.000
_cell.length_b   1.000
_cell.length_c   1.000
_cell.angle_alpha   90.00
_cell.angle_beta   90.00
_cell.angle_gamma   90.00
#
_symmetry.space_group_name_H-M   'P 1'
#
loop_
_entity.id
_entity.type
_entity.pdbx_description
1 polymer ?
#
loop_
_entity_poly.entity_id
_entity_poly.type
_entity_poly.pdbx_seq_one_letter_code
_entity_poly.pdbx_strand_id
1 'polypeptide(L)'
;MYNRFSQTLDNIGKNEGGIDKFSRGYESFGVHRCADGGLYCKEWAPGAEGVFLTGDFNDWNPFSYPYKKLDYGKWDLYIPPKPNKSLLVPHGSKLKVVIRSKSGEILYRISPWAKYVVRESGNVNYDWIHWDPEQPYKFKHSRPKKPRSLRIYESHVGISSHEGKIASYKHFTCNVLPRIKGLGYNCIQMMAIMEHAYYASFGYQITSFFAASSRYGTPEELKELVDTAHSMGITVLLDVVHSHASKNSEDGLNMFDGTDSCYFHSGPRGTHDLWDSRLFIYSSWEVLRFLLSNIRWWLEEYGFDGFRFDGVTSMLYHHHGIGASFSGDYHEYFGLQVDEDALTYLMLANHLVHTLYPDSITIAEDVSGMPALCSPISQGGGGFDYRLAMAIPDKWIQLVKEFKDEDWNMGNIVYTLTNRRHLEKCIAYAESHDQALVGDKSLAFWLMDAEMYTNMSVLTPFTPVIDRGIQLHKMIRLITHALGGEGYLNFMGNEFGHPEWLDFPRKGNNESYHYARRQFHLTDDDLLRYKFLNNFDRDMNKLEERCGWLSAPQAFVSEKHEGNKVIAFERAALLFIFNFHPSKSYTNYRVGTTLPGKFKIVLDSDAAEYGGHQRLDHNTDFFSEPYEHNERPSSLLVYIPSRVALILQNVDPPN
;
A
#
# COMPACT_ATOMS: atom_id res chain seq x y z
N MET A 1 -11.11 17.77 -18.31
CA MET A 1 -9.86 17.22 -17.73
C MET A 1 -8.61 17.37 -18.59
N TYR A 2 -8.42 16.65 -19.71
CA TYR A 2 -7.13 16.66 -20.45
C TYR A 2 -6.60 18.07 -20.83
N ASN A 3 -7.47 18.98 -21.27
CA ASN A 3 -7.08 20.35 -21.59
C ASN A 3 -6.54 21.10 -20.37
N ARG A 4 -7.14 20.91 -19.19
CA ARG A 4 -6.73 21.52 -17.93
C ARG A 4 -5.37 21.02 -17.48
N PHE A 5 -5.14 19.71 -17.58
CA PHE A 5 -3.83 19.10 -17.36
C PHE A 5 -2.78 19.69 -18.31
N SER A 6 -3.05 19.69 -19.62
CA SER A 6 -2.09 20.14 -20.63
C SER A 6 -1.73 21.61 -20.44
N GLN A 7 -2.72 22.46 -20.16
CA GLN A 7 -2.50 23.87 -19.86
C GLN A 7 -1.66 24.08 -18.60
N THR A 8 -1.91 23.29 -17.55
CA THR A 8 -1.12 23.37 -16.30
C THR A 8 0.31 22.93 -16.52
N LEU A 9 0.52 21.81 -17.24
CA LEU A 9 1.84 21.31 -17.60
C LEU A 9 2.61 22.31 -18.49
N ASP A 10 1.96 22.93 -19.47
CA ASP A 10 2.55 23.97 -20.31
C ASP A 10 2.99 25.19 -19.50
N ASN A 11 2.18 25.59 -18.52
CA ASN A 11 2.53 26.68 -17.61
C ASN A 11 3.75 26.32 -16.75
N ILE A 12 3.85 25.07 -16.28
CA ILE A 12 5.04 24.57 -15.57
C ILE A 12 6.26 24.60 -16.51
N GLY A 13 6.08 24.20 -17.78
CA GLY A 13 7.09 24.30 -18.83
C GLY A 13 7.63 25.72 -19.00
N LYS A 14 6.73 26.69 -19.15
CA LYS A 14 7.07 28.11 -19.40
C LYS A 14 7.71 28.81 -18.20
N ASN A 15 7.21 28.55 -17.00
CA ASN A 15 7.57 29.34 -15.81
C ASN A 15 8.64 28.68 -14.93
N GLU A 16 8.77 27.35 -14.98
CA GLU A 16 9.61 26.58 -14.05
C GLU A 16 10.66 25.73 -14.78
N GLY A 17 10.64 25.74 -16.13
CA GLY A 17 11.55 24.97 -16.96
C GLY A 17 11.20 23.47 -17.03
N GLY A 18 9.91 23.14 -16.89
CA GLY A 18 9.38 21.79 -17.02
C GLY A 18 9.22 21.04 -15.69
N ILE A 19 8.47 19.94 -15.74
CA ILE A 19 8.08 19.18 -14.53
C ILE A 19 9.27 18.55 -13.79
N ASP A 20 10.36 18.22 -14.50
CA ASP A 20 11.61 17.74 -13.90
C ASP A 20 12.24 18.78 -12.96
N LYS A 21 12.36 20.04 -13.40
CA LYS A 21 12.91 21.12 -12.55
C LYS A 21 11.93 21.52 -11.45
N PHE A 22 10.64 21.57 -11.77
CA PHE A 22 9.60 21.94 -10.81
C PHE A 22 9.51 20.99 -9.63
N SER A 23 9.70 19.68 -9.87
CA SER A 23 9.70 18.62 -8.84
C SER A 23 11.01 18.52 -8.04
N ARG A 24 11.97 19.42 -8.24
CA ARG A 24 13.22 19.48 -7.45
C ARG A 24 13.19 20.60 -6.41
N GLY A 25 12.00 20.96 -5.90
CA GLY A 25 11.83 22.00 -4.89
C GLY A 25 12.67 21.75 -3.63
N TYR A 26 12.81 20.47 -3.24
CA TYR A 26 13.59 20.05 -2.07
C TYR A 26 15.09 20.35 -2.17
N GLU A 27 15.65 20.64 -3.35
CA GLU A 27 17.06 21.04 -3.50
C GLU A 27 17.32 22.47 -3.00
N SER A 28 16.26 23.24 -2.74
CA SER A 28 16.39 24.65 -2.36
C SER A 28 15.48 25.08 -1.20
N PHE A 29 14.27 24.52 -1.09
CA PHE A 29 13.40 24.71 0.07
C PHE A 29 13.87 23.87 1.27
N GLY A 30 13.58 24.33 2.48
CA GLY A 30 14.13 23.77 3.71
C GLY A 30 15.49 24.38 4.06
N VAL A 31 16.40 23.55 4.60
CA VAL A 31 17.72 23.97 5.09
C VAL A 31 18.81 23.16 4.43
N HIS A 32 19.77 23.85 3.82
CA HIS A 32 20.85 23.25 3.04
C HIS A 32 22.20 23.84 3.41
N ARG A 33 23.14 22.97 3.79
CA ARG A 33 24.55 23.38 3.87
C ARG A 33 25.08 23.61 2.46
N CYS A 34 25.66 24.78 2.25
CA CYS A 34 26.29 25.16 1.00
C CYS A 34 27.73 24.64 0.93
N ALA A 35 28.26 24.48 -0.29
CA ALA A 35 29.63 23.99 -0.50
C ALA A 35 30.71 24.94 0.04
N ASP A 36 30.39 26.22 0.20
CA ASP A 36 31.25 27.25 0.80
C ASP A 36 31.26 27.21 2.35
N GLY A 37 30.48 26.31 2.96
CA GLY A 37 30.32 26.19 4.41
C GLY A 37 29.23 27.09 5.02
N GLY A 38 28.55 27.89 4.20
CA GLY A 38 27.37 28.66 4.60
C GLY A 38 26.12 27.79 4.70
N LEU A 39 25.01 28.40 5.13
CA LEU A 39 23.71 27.75 5.22
C LEU A 39 22.69 28.55 4.40
N TYR A 40 22.08 27.91 3.41
CA TYR A 40 20.97 28.49 2.65
C TYR A 40 19.66 27.87 3.12
N CYS A 41 18.67 28.71 3.35
CA CYS A 41 17.35 28.29 3.78
C CYS A 41 16.28 29.00 2.95
N LYS A 42 15.18 28.30 2.67
CA LYS A 42 14.03 28.89 1.99
C LYS A 42 12.72 28.27 2.42
N GLU A 43 11.73 29.12 2.67
CA GLU A 43 10.38 28.72 3.08
C GLU A 43 9.30 29.47 2.29
N TRP A 44 8.10 28.88 2.20
CA TRP A 44 6.91 29.53 1.66
C TRP A 44 5.90 29.79 2.78
N ALA A 45 5.74 31.07 3.14
CA ALA A 45 4.92 31.51 4.26
C ALA A 45 4.27 32.87 3.91
N PRO A 46 3.27 32.89 3.00
CA PRO A 46 2.71 34.12 2.46
C PRO A 46 1.98 34.99 3.49
N GLY A 47 1.39 34.38 4.52
CA GLY A 47 0.68 35.04 5.61
C GLY A 47 1.58 35.62 6.71
N ALA A 48 2.87 35.26 6.72
CA ALA A 48 3.83 35.69 7.73
C ALA A 48 4.19 37.18 7.62
N GLU A 49 4.35 37.84 8.76
CA GLU A 49 4.92 39.19 8.87
C GLU A 49 6.46 39.13 8.92
N GLY A 50 7.01 38.07 9.52
CA GLY A 50 8.44 37.79 9.53
C GLY A 50 8.72 36.30 9.72
N VAL A 51 9.84 35.85 9.15
CA VAL A 51 10.30 34.46 9.22
C VAL A 51 11.74 34.45 9.72
N PHE A 52 12.08 33.55 10.64
CA PHE A 52 13.41 33.45 11.25
C PHE A 52 13.81 31.99 11.44
N LEU A 53 15.11 31.72 11.51
CA LEU A 53 15.65 30.41 11.88
C LEU A 53 16.16 30.45 13.31
N THR A 54 15.83 29.43 14.10
CA THR A 54 16.35 29.24 15.45
C THR A 54 16.62 27.77 15.75
N GLY A 55 17.41 27.49 16.77
CA GLY A 55 17.69 26.14 17.24
C GLY A 55 18.89 26.10 18.18
N ASP A 56 19.44 24.91 18.38
CA ASP A 56 20.60 24.75 19.28
C ASP A 56 21.81 25.57 18.82
N PHE A 57 21.96 25.75 17.50
CA PHE A 57 23.12 26.43 16.90
C PHE A 57 23.23 27.93 17.22
N ASN A 58 22.15 28.54 17.73
CA ASN A 58 22.08 29.96 18.07
C ASN A 58 21.46 30.21 19.46
N ASP A 59 21.58 29.23 20.35
CA ASP A 59 21.05 29.26 21.72
C ASP A 59 19.55 29.61 21.76
N TRP A 60 18.81 29.11 20.77
CA TRP A 60 17.36 29.33 20.61
C TRP A 60 16.95 30.80 20.52
N ASN A 61 17.85 31.72 20.15
CA ASN A 61 17.50 33.12 19.96
C ASN A 61 16.54 33.29 18.76
N PRO A 62 15.28 33.69 18.99
CA PRO A 62 14.21 33.55 18.01
C PRO A 62 14.33 34.51 16.81
N PHE A 63 15.10 35.60 16.91
CA PHE A 63 15.10 36.67 15.91
C PHE A 63 16.48 37.01 15.34
N SER A 64 17.52 36.30 15.77
CA SER A 64 18.91 36.57 15.38
C SER A 64 19.20 36.30 13.89
N TYR A 65 18.45 35.40 13.26
CA TYR A 65 18.60 35.05 11.84
C TYR A 65 17.29 35.27 11.05
N PRO A 66 16.96 36.52 10.69
CA PRO A 66 15.78 36.84 9.89
C PRO A 66 15.94 36.44 8.42
N TYR A 67 14.91 35.86 7.85
CA TYR A 67 14.81 35.65 6.41
C TYR A 67 14.45 36.96 5.73
N LYS A 68 14.94 37.13 4.50
CA LYS A 68 14.53 38.16 3.57
C LYS A 68 13.22 37.73 2.88
N LYS A 69 12.23 38.62 2.89
CA LYS A 69 11.00 38.42 2.11
C LYS A 69 11.30 38.52 0.62
N LEU A 70 10.78 37.57 -0.14
CA LEU A 70 10.82 37.53 -1.59
C LEU A 70 9.41 37.71 -2.17
N ASP A 71 9.34 37.81 -3.48
CA ASP A 71 8.08 37.80 -4.21
C ASP A 71 7.32 36.48 -3.98
N TYR A 72 6.01 36.51 -4.22
CA TYR A 72 5.10 35.35 -4.11
C TYR A 72 5.05 34.73 -2.69
N GLY A 73 5.38 35.50 -1.65
CA GLY A 73 5.29 35.06 -0.26
C GLY A 73 6.36 34.04 0.14
N LYS A 74 7.44 33.93 -0.65
CA LYS A 74 8.62 33.13 -0.31
C LYS A 74 9.57 33.94 0.57
N TRP A 75 10.42 33.23 1.30
CA TRP A 75 11.40 33.81 2.22
C TRP A 75 12.70 33.06 2.07
N ASP A 76 13.84 33.75 1.99
CA ASP A 76 15.15 33.11 1.98
C ASP A 76 16.12 33.70 3.01
N LEU A 77 17.09 32.88 3.42
CA LEU A 77 18.13 33.25 4.37
C LEU A 77 19.43 32.61 3.90
N TYR A 78 20.51 33.39 3.93
CA TYR A 78 21.87 32.87 3.81
C TYR A 78 22.67 33.26 5.05
N ILE A 79 23.16 32.26 5.79
CA ILE A 79 24.06 32.44 6.93
C ILE A 79 25.49 32.21 6.44
N PRO A 80 26.39 33.21 6.52
CA PRO A 80 27.78 33.05 6.08
C PRO A 80 28.55 31.98 6.88
N PRO A 81 29.56 31.33 6.29
CA PRO A 81 30.40 30.37 6.99
C PRO A 81 31.07 30.98 8.22
N LYS A 82 31.23 30.19 9.30
CA LYS A 82 31.95 30.64 10.50
C LYS A 82 33.43 30.89 10.16
N PRO A 83 34.08 31.92 10.73
CA PRO A 83 35.51 32.19 10.50
C PRO A 83 36.44 31.02 10.84
N ASN A 84 36.05 30.21 11.83
CA ASN A 84 36.78 29.01 12.26
C ASN A 84 36.53 27.78 11.37
N LYS A 85 35.75 27.90 10.29
CA LYS A 85 35.34 26.83 9.36
C LYS A 85 34.62 25.63 9.99
N SER A 86 34.14 25.77 11.23
CA SER A 86 33.26 24.78 11.85
C SER A 86 31.85 24.83 11.24
N LEU A 87 31.09 23.73 11.39
CA LEU A 87 29.71 23.66 10.93
C LEU A 87 28.85 24.74 11.61
N LEU A 88 27.98 25.39 10.83
CA LEU A 88 27.00 26.34 11.34
C LEU A 88 25.99 25.61 12.22
N VAL A 89 25.29 24.65 11.62
CA VAL A 89 24.30 23.78 12.26
C VAL A 89 24.86 22.35 12.27
N PRO A 90 25.22 21.79 13.43
CA PRO A 90 25.69 20.42 13.51
C PRO A 90 24.62 19.39 13.11
N HIS A 91 25.02 18.28 12.49
CA HIS A 91 24.16 17.11 12.30
C HIS A 91 23.58 16.66 13.64
N GLY A 92 22.29 16.32 13.67
CA GLY A 92 21.59 15.88 14.88
C GLY A 92 21.13 17.00 15.81
N SER A 93 21.48 18.27 15.54
CA SER A 93 20.99 19.40 16.32
C SER A 93 19.56 19.79 15.97
N LYS A 94 18.86 20.41 16.92
CA LYS A 94 17.46 20.81 16.78
C LYS A 94 17.33 22.18 16.10
N LEU A 95 16.30 22.31 15.28
CA LEU A 95 15.91 23.53 14.60
C LEU A 95 14.41 23.79 14.75
N LYS A 96 14.00 25.05 14.61
CA LYS A 96 12.63 25.49 14.35
C LYS A 96 12.65 26.71 13.41
N VAL A 97 11.61 26.83 12.60
CA VAL A 97 11.26 28.08 11.93
C VAL A 97 10.41 28.90 12.89
N VAL A 98 10.72 30.17 13.07
CA VAL A 98 9.90 31.11 13.84
C VAL A 98 9.09 31.95 12.85
N ILE A 99 7.78 31.97 13.03
CA ILE A 99 6.86 32.80 12.26
C ILE A 99 6.30 33.88 13.19
N ARG A 100 6.47 35.13 12.78
CA ARG A 100 5.74 36.25 13.38
C ARG A 100 4.48 36.48 12.57
N SER A 101 3.31 36.33 13.20
CA SER A 101 2.02 36.57 12.54
C SER A 101 1.71 38.07 12.46
N LYS A 102 0.70 38.43 11.66
CA LYS A 102 0.19 39.80 11.57
C LYS A 102 -0.42 40.31 12.89
N SER A 103 -0.91 39.40 13.75
CA SER A 103 -1.41 39.75 15.09
C SER A 103 -0.29 39.97 16.11
N GLY A 104 0.97 39.74 15.73
CA GLY A 104 2.14 39.85 16.60
C GLY A 104 2.47 38.59 17.39
N GLU A 105 1.77 37.48 17.13
CA GLU A 105 2.05 36.18 17.74
C GLU A 105 3.38 35.61 17.23
N ILE A 106 4.08 34.87 18.09
CA ILE A 106 5.34 34.19 17.77
C ILE A 106 5.06 32.70 17.76
N LEU A 107 5.15 32.10 16.58
CA LEU A 107 4.84 30.70 16.34
C LEU A 107 6.14 29.93 16.04
N TYR A 108 6.29 28.75 16.64
CA TYR A 108 7.40 27.85 16.34
C TYR A 108 6.89 26.70 15.48
N ARG A 109 7.56 26.47 14.35
CA ARG A 109 7.14 25.49 13.35
C ARG A 109 8.29 24.60 12.92
N ILE A 110 7.97 23.35 12.61
CA ILE A 110 8.87 22.50 11.82
C ILE A 110 8.78 22.96 10.36
N SER A 111 9.91 22.98 9.65
CA SER A 111 9.89 23.24 8.21
C SER A 111 9.01 22.22 7.49
N PRO A 112 8.13 22.62 6.56
CA PRO A 112 7.40 21.70 5.69
C PRO A 112 8.31 20.73 4.93
N TRP A 113 9.58 21.10 4.77
CA TRP A 113 10.62 20.37 4.03
C TRP A 113 11.62 19.65 4.97
N ALA A 114 11.27 19.49 6.24
CA ALA A 114 12.12 18.78 7.21
C ALA A 114 12.37 17.33 6.76
N LYS A 115 13.65 16.94 6.72
CA LYS A 115 14.09 15.59 6.35
C LYS A 115 13.99 14.57 7.49
N TYR A 116 14.00 15.04 8.73
CA TYR A 116 13.97 14.18 9.91
C TYR A 116 13.45 14.96 11.12
N VAL A 117 12.61 14.32 11.92
CA VAL A 117 12.06 14.87 13.16
C VAL A 117 12.06 13.77 14.20
N VAL A 118 12.19 14.10 15.49
CA VAL A 118 12.25 13.09 16.55
C VAL A 118 11.39 13.55 17.72
N ARG A 119 10.71 12.60 18.36
CA ARG A 119 10.06 12.82 19.66
C ARG A 119 10.90 12.21 20.77
N GLU A 120 11.47 13.06 21.62
CA GLU A 120 12.17 12.61 22.82
C GLU A 120 11.19 12.02 23.84
N SER A 121 11.68 11.04 24.61
CA SER A 121 10.86 10.35 25.62
C SER A 121 10.30 11.35 26.65
N GLY A 122 8.97 11.38 26.80
CA GLY A 122 8.26 12.27 27.73
C GLY A 122 7.77 13.58 27.11
N ASN A 123 8.17 13.91 25.88
CA ASN A 123 7.68 15.09 25.17
C ASN A 123 6.35 14.81 24.45
N VAL A 124 5.52 15.86 24.34
CA VAL A 124 4.28 15.82 23.55
C VAL A 124 4.59 16.02 22.06
N ASN A 125 5.38 17.03 21.74
CA ASN A 125 5.68 17.47 20.37
C ASN A 125 6.98 16.87 19.83
N TYR A 126 7.13 16.90 18.51
CA TYR A 126 8.38 16.58 17.83
C TYR A 126 9.33 17.78 17.71
N ASP A 127 10.62 17.46 17.71
CA ASP A 127 11.72 18.35 17.37
C ASP A 127 12.15 18.12 15.92
N TRP A 128 12.47 19.19 15.20
CA TRP A 128 13.07 19.08 13.88
C TRP A 128 14.58 18.91 14.01
N ILE A 129 15.07 17.79 13.50
CA ILE A 129 16.48 17.41 13.58
C ILE A 129 17.17 17.72 12.26
N HIS A 130 18.25 18.49 12.30
CA HIS A 130 19.05 18.75 11.12
C HIS A 130 19.77 17.48 10.66
N TRP A 131 19.41 17.00 9.47
CA TRP A 131 19.94 15.76 8.91
C TRP A 131 20.97 15.99 7.82
N ASP A 132 22.25 16.07 8.21
CA ASP A 132 23.42 16.16 7.32
C ASP A 132 24.54 15.20 7.77
N PRO A 133 24.34 13.87 7.69
CA PRO A 133 25.29 12.89 8.21
C PRO A 133 26.63 12.97 7.47
N GLU A 134 27.73 12.73 8.19
CA GLU A 134 29.08 12.75 7.61
C GLU A 134 29.26 11.72 6.48
N GLN A 135 28.62 10.55 6.64
CA GLN A 135 28.66 9.45 5.69
C GLN A 135 27.23 9.12 5.24
N PRO A 136 26.70 9.79 4.20
CA PRO A 136 25.41 9.44 3.65
C PRO A 136 25.44 8.03 3.05
N TYR A 137 24.32 7.31 3.16
CA TYR A 137 24.20 5.99 2.55
C TYR A 137 24.37 6.06 1.04
N LYS A 138 25.13 5.11 0.49
CA LYS A 138 25.32 4.96 -0.97
C LYS A 138 24.67 3.64 -1.40
N PHE A 139 23.64 3.73 -2.23
CA PHE A 139 22.98 2.58 -2.85
C PHE A 139 24.00 1.71 -3.59
N LYS A 140 23.90 0.40 -3.40
CA LYS A 140 24.83 -0.59 -3.98
C LYS A 140 24.16 -1.42 -5.07
N HIS A 141 22.84 -1.43 -5.12
CA HIS A 141 22.06 -2.26 -6.03
C HIS A 141 21.22 -1.39 -6.97
N SER A 142 21.05 -1.85 -8.19
CA SER A 142 20.10 -1.25 -9.13
C SER A 142 18.68 -1.70 -8.83
N ARG A 143 17.71 -0.85 -9.17
CA ARG A 143 16.29 -1.18 -9.15
C ARG A 143 16.02 -2.50 -9.91
N PRO A 144 15.16 -3.39 -9.37
CA PRO A 144 14.70 -4.56 -10.12
C PRO A 144 13.95 -4.15 -11.39
N LYS A 145 13.87 -5.07 -12.35
CA LYS A 145 13.00 -4.88 -13.52
C LYS A 145 11.54 -4.87 -13.09
N LYS A 146 10.70 -4.08 -13.77
CA LYS A 146 9.23 -4.09 -13.55
C LYS A 146 8.70 -5.54 -13.66
N PRO A 147 8.08 -6.09 -12.61
CA PRO A 147 7.56 -7.44 -12.65
C PRO A 147 6.47 -7.61 -13.71
N ARG A 148 6.38 -8.79 -14.32
CA ARG A 148 5.29 -9.12 -15.28
C ARG A 148 3.91 -8.99 -14.64
N SER A 149 3.78 -9.43 -13.39
CA SER A 149 2.62 -9.30 -12.52
C SER A 149 3.09 -8.89 -11.13
N LEU A 150 2.29 -8.14 -10.39
CA LEU A 150 2.62 -7.76 -9.01
C LEU A 150 2.08 -8.78 -8.01
N ARG A 151 2.95 -9.25 -7.13
CA ARG A 151 2.62 -10.01 -5.92
C ARG A 151 3.17 -9.21 -4.75
N ILE A 152 2.29 -8.42 -4.15
CA ILE A 152 2.60 -7.35 -3.21
C ILE A 152 2.46 -7.88 -1.77
N TYR A 153 3.51 -7.72 -0.98
CA TYR A 153 3.47 -7.92 0.47
C TYR A 153 3.33 -6.56 1.16
N GLU A 154 2.11 -6.22 1.59
CA GLU A 154 1.82 -4.98 2.30
C GLU A 154 2.32 -5.08 3.74
N SER A 155 3.17 -4.14 4.14
CA SER A 155 3.83 -4.20 5.44
C SER A 155 4.00 -2.85 6.13
N HIS A 156 4.07 -2.94 7.45
CA HIS A 156 4.35 -1.82 8.35
C HIS A 156 5.55 -2.17 9.25
N VAL A 157 6.60 -1.36 9.18
CA VAL A 157 7.89 -1.66 9.84
C VAL A 157 7.74 -1.81 11.35
N GLY A 158 7.07 -0.87 12.03
CA GLY A 158 7.00 -0.86 13.50
C GLY A 158 6.31 -2.04 14.17
N ILE A 159 5.48 -2.82 13.45
CA ILE A 159 4.74 -3.97 14.02
C ILE A 159 5.35 -5.31 13.56
N SER A 160 6.50 -5.27 12.88
CA SER A 160 7.09 -6.42 12.19
C SER A 160 7.94 -7.35 13.04
N SER A 161 7.90 -7.17 14.37
CA SER A 161 8.55 -8.06 15.33
C SER A 161 7.50 -8.73 16.22
N HIS A 162 7.89 -9.79 16.91
CA HIS A 162 7.02 -10.45 17.90
C HIS A 162 7.00 -9.73 19.26
N GLU A 163 7.88 -8.75 19.46
CA GLU A 163 7.97 -7.99 20.70
C GLU A 163 6.88 -6.90 20.73
N GLY A 164 6.32 -6.64 21.90
CA GLY A 164 5.39 -5.52 22.12
C GLY A 164 6.13 -4.18 22.18
N LYS A 165 6.76 -3.80 21.08
CA LYS A 165 7.50 -2.53 20.90
C LYS A 165 7.53 -2.16 19.41
N ILE A 166 7.92 -0.92 19.14
CA ILE A 166 8.18 -0.45 17.77
C ILE A 166 9.44 -1.14 17.23
N ALA A 167 9.29 -1.96 16.19
CA ALA A 167 10.39 -2.58 15.47
C ALA A 167 11.09 -1.58 14.51
N SER A 168 12.34 -1.86 14.16
CA SER A 168 13.19 -0.95 13.39
C SER A 168 13.30 -1.32 11.90
N TYR A 169 13.75 -0.36 11.08
CA TYR A 169 14.11 -0.58 9.68
C TYR A 169 15.14 -1.71 9.54
N LYS A 170 16.16 -1.74 10.40
CA LYS A 170 17.16 -2.82 10.40
C LYS A 170 16.58 -4.19 10.75
N HIS A 171 15.66 -4.25 11.72
CA HIS A 171 14.95 -5.50 12.03
C HIS A 171 14.18 -5.99 10.80
N PHE A 172 13.42 -5.11 10.15
CA PHE A 172 12.68 -5.46 8.94
C PHE A 172 13.61 -5.95 7.82
N THR A 173 14.72 -5.24 7.62
CA THR A 173 15.75 -5.55 6.62
C THR A 173 16.33 -6.95 6.82
N CYS A 174 16.76 -7.28 8.05
CA CYS A 174 17.44 -8.53 8.34
C CYS A 174 16.48 -9.72 8.46
N ASN A 175 15.28 -9.52 9.00
CA ASN A 175 14.43 -10.61 9.47
C ASN A 175 13.16 -10.80 8.64
N VAL A 176 12.65 -9.75 7.99
CA VAL A 176 11.37 -9.77 7.29
C VAL A 176 11.55 -9.84 5.78
N LEU A 177 12.50 -9.10 5.20
CA LEU A 177 12.80 -9.20 3.75
C LEU A 177 13.11 -10.64 3.29
N PRO A 178 13.90 -11.45 4.03
CA PRO A 178 14.13 -12.85 3.64
C PRO A 178 12.86 -13.70 3.66
N ARG A 179 11.95 -13.46 4.60
CA ARG A 179 10.64 -14.13 4.66
C ARG A 179 9.80 -13.78 3.43
N ILE A 180 9.68 -12.48 3.12
CA ILE A 180 8.91 -12.00 1.96
C ILE A 180 9.42 -12.63 0.66
N LYS A 181 10.75 -12.63 0.46
CA LYS A 181 11.38 -13.30 -0.69
C LYS A 181 11.08 -14.80 -0.71
N GLY A 182 11.22 -15.47 0.45
CA GLY A 182 11.00 -16.90 0.60
C GLY A 182 9.57 -17.35 0.25
N LEU A 183 8.60 -16.47 0.48
CA LEU A 183 7.18 -16.64 0.14
C LEU A 183 6.87 -16.38 -1.35
N GLY A 184 7.82 -15.87 -2.15
CA GLY A 184 7.63 -15.66 -3.58
C GLY A 184 6.97 -14.33 -3.98
N TYR A 185 6.78 -13.41 -3.02
CA TYR A 185 6.40 -12.03 -3.32
C TYR A 185 7.54 -11.31 -4.05
N ASN A 186 7.18 -10.44 -5.00
CA ASN A 186 8.14 -9.69 -5.82
C ASN A 186 8.06 -8.18 -5.59
N CYS A 187 7.09 -7.73 -4.79
CA CYS A 187 6.86 -6.34 -4.49
C CYS A 187 6.51 -6.19 -3.01
N ILE A 188 6.93 -5.08 -2.40
CA ILE A 188 6.56 -4.69 -1.04
C ILE A 188 5.79 -3.37 -1.12
N GLN A 189 4.66 -3.26 -0.42
CA GLN A 189 4.00 -1.97 -0.17
C GLN A 189 4.38 -1.53 1.25
N MET A 190 5.14 -0.44 1.36
CA MET A 190 5.60 0.10 2.65
C MET A 190 4.64 1.18 3.15
N MET A 191 3.88 0.81 4.18
CA MET A 191 2.97 1.71 4.89
C MET A 191 3.72 2.53 5.95
N ALA A 192 3.14 3.68 6.32
CA ALA A 192 3.54 4.49 7.47
C ALA A 192 4.99 5.00 7.47
N ILE A 193 5.58 5.21 6.29
CA ILE A 193 6.95 5.73 6.18
C ILE A 193 7.00 7.25 6.28
N MET A 194 6.07 7.96 5.64
CA MET A 194 5.94 9.42 5.82
C MET A 194 5.65 9.70 7.30
N GLU A 195 6.35 10.67 7.88
CA GLU A 195 6.29 10.87 9.32
C GLU A 195 4.90 11.31 9.79
N HIS A 196 4.46 10.69 10.87
CA HIS A 196 3.14 10.86 11.46
C HIS A 196 3.27 10.87 12.99
N ALA A 197 2.84 11.93 13.68
CA ALA A 197 3.00 12.04 15.13
C ALA A 197 2.14 11.03 15.92
N TYR A 198 0.98 10.65 15.38
CA TYR A 198 0.07 9.71 16.02
C TYR A 198 0.26 8.29 15.50
N TYR A 199 0.91 7.42 16.28
CA TYR A 199 1.29 6.08 15.82
C TYR A 199 0.08 5.20 15.46
N ALA A 200 -1.02 5.31 16.22
CA ALA A 200 -2.25 4.58 15.95
C ALA A 200 -3.06 5.13 14.76
N SER A 201 -2.59 6.18 14.07
CA SER A 201 -3.11 6.55 12.76
C SER A 201 -2.71 5.58 11.65
N PHE A 202 -1.84 4.61 11.97
CA PHE A 202 -1.31 3.65 11.00
C PHE A 202 -0.55 4.29 9.83
N GLY A 203 -0.09 5.53 10.01
CA GLY A 203 0.59 6.29 8.95
C GLY A 203 -0.31 7.25 8.17
N TYR A 204 -1.62 7.32 8.45
CA TYR A 204 -2.52 8.18 7.68
C TYR A 204 -2.53 9.65 8.15
N GLN A 205 -2.08 9.95 9.37
CA GLN A 205 -2.04 11.33 9.90
C GLN A 205 -0.66 11.97 9.73
N ILE A 206 -0.31 12.32 8.49
CA ILE A 206 1.02 12.87 8.16
C ILE A 206 1.23 14.24 8.80
N THR A 207 2.42 14.42 9.39
CA THR A 207 2.87 15.68 9.98
C THR A 207 4.05 16.28 9.21
N SER A 208 5.04 15.48 8.82
CA SER A 208 6.23 15.93 8.09
C SER A 208 6.44 15.11 6.81
N PHE A 209 6.03 15.67 5.67
CA PHE A 209 5.89 14.95 4.40
C PHE A 209 7.22 14.45 3.80
N PHE A 210 8.32 15.13 4.06
CA PHE A 210 9.66 14.77 3.55
C PHE A 210 10.48 13.94 4.54
N ALA A 211 9.94 13.69 5.75
CA ALA A 211 10.63 12.95 6.78
C ALA A 211 10.27 11.46 6.74
N ALA A 212 11.29 10.61 6.70
CA ALA A 212 11.12 9.19 7.00
C ALA A 212 10.88 9.02 8.49
N SER A 213 9.85 8.25 8.87
CA SER A 213 9.41 8.17 10.25
C SER A 213 10.53 7.71 11.17
N SER A 214 10.82 8.53 12.18
CA SER A 214 11.95 8.35 13.08
C SER A 214 11.78 7.18 14.04
N ARG A 215 10.54 6.71 14.21
CA ARG A 215 10.18 5.59 15.07
C ARG A 215 10.97 4.33 14.76
N TYR A 216 11.24 4.10 13.48
CA TYR A 216 11.84 2.86 13.03
C TYR A 216 13.36 2.97 12.84
N GLY A 217 13.91 4.19 12.90
CA GLY A 217 15.33 4.45 12.71
C GLY A 217 15.59 5.75 11.94
N THR A 218 16.75 5.79 11.31
CA THR A 218 17.25 6.94 10.54
C THR A 218 16.90 6.86 9.06
N PRO A 219 16.94 7.97 8.31
CA PRO A 219 16.81 7.97 6.85
C PRO A 219 17.75 6.98 6.14
N GLU A 220 18.97 6.82 6.62
CA GLU A 220 19.98 5.92 6.05
C GLU A 220 19.60 4.45 6.22
N GLU A 221 18.93 4.11 7.32
CA GLU A 221 18.45 2.75 7.56
C GLU A 221 17.26 2.40 6.68
N LEU A 222 16.43 3.38 6.31
CA LEU A 222 15.41 3.19 5.28
C LEU A 222 16.03 3.02 3.89
N LYS A 223 17.05 3.81 3.54
CA LYS A 223 17.80 3.62 2.28
C LYS A 223 18.42 2.23 2.21
N GLU A 224 19.01 1.76 3.31
CA GLU A 224 19.55 0.39 3.42
C GLU A 224 18.48 -0.68 3.25
N LEU A 225 17.29 -0.48 3.82
CA LEU A 225 16.16 -1.40 3.64
C LEU A 225 15.77 -1.53 2.17
N VAL A 226 15.57 -0.39 1.48
CA VAL A 226 15.18 -0.40 0.06
C VAL A 226 16.28 -1.02 -0.82
N ASP A 227 17.54 -0.62 -0.61
CA ASP A 227 18.68 -1.20 -1.36
C ASP A 227 18.83 -2.71 -1.13
N THR A 228 18.56 -3.17 0.10
CA THR A 228 18.60 -4.61 0.42
C THR A 228 17.44 -5.34 -0.25
N ALA A 229 16.24 -4.78 -0.28
CA ALA A 229 15.11 -5.35 -1.03
C ALA A 229 15.43 -5.44 -2.53
N HIS A 230 16.08 -4.43 -3.10
CA HIS A 230 16.56 -4.44 -4.49
C HIS A 230 17.59 -5.54 -4.74
N SER A 231 18.54 -5.75 -3.82
CA SER A 231 19.50 -6.87 -3.88
C SER A 231 18.82 -8.25 -3.93
N MET A 232 17.59 -8.31 -3.41
CA MET A 232 16.76 -9.50 -3.37
C MET A 232 15.85 -9.65 -4.58
N GLY A 233 15.85 -8.68 -5.50
CA GLY A 233 14.98 -8.64 -6.69
C GLY A 233 13.56 -8.20 -6.38
N ILE A 234 13.33 -7.51 -5.26
CA ILE A 234 12.00 -7.08 -4.79
C ILE A 234 11.84 -5.59 -5.03
N THR A 235 10.78 -5.18 -5.72
CA THR A 235 10.43 -3.76 -5.84
C THR A 235 9.77 -3.26 -4.56
N VAL A 236 9.99 -2.00 -4.20
CA VAL A 236 9.42 -1.38 -3.00
C VAL A 236 8.59 -0.17 -3.40
N LEU A 237 7.29 -0.21 -3.08
CA LEU A 237 6.36 0.89 -3.24
C LEU A 237 6.15 1.59 -1.90
N LEU A 238 5.90 2.90 -1.94
CA LEU A 238 5.61 3.71 -0.77
C LEU A 238 4.12 4.10 -0.74
N ASP A 239 3.51 4.08 0.45
CA ASP A 239 2.24 4.77 0.70
C ASP A 239 2.43 6.29 0.70
N VAL A 240 1.76 6.95 -0.25
CA VAL A 240 1.73 8.41 -0.39
C VAL A 240 0.37 8.91 0.06
N VAL A 241 0.36 9.54 1.23
CA VAL A 241 -0.83 10.16 1.81
C VAL A 241 -0.84 11.63 1.43
N HIS A 242 -1.28 11.92 0.21
CA HIS A 242 -1.46 13.30 -0.28
C HIS A 242 -2.93 13.73 -0.31
N SER A 243 -3.84 12.92 0.23
CA SER A 243 -5.28 13.23 0.31
C SER A 243 -5.60 14.26 1.39
N HIS A 244 -4.83 14.28 2.48
CA HIS A 244 -5.02 15.16 3.62
C HIS A 244 -3.72 15.32 4.43
N ALA A 245 -3.74 16.17 5.45
CA ALA A 245 -2.67 16.30 6.44
C ALA A 245 -3.24 16.36 7.87
N SER A 246 -2.43 16.01 8.86
CA SER A 246 -2.80 16.15 10.27
C SER A 246 -3.13 17.60 10.64
N LYS A 247 -4.05 17.79 11.61
CA LYS A 247 -4.34 19.10 12.22
C LYS A 247 -3.25 19.60 13.16
N ASN A 248 -2.20 18.83 13.42
CA ASN A 248 -1.07 19.27 14.22
C ASN A 248 -0.38 20.50 13.61
N SER A 249 -0.18 21.55 14.42
CA SER A 249 0.48 22.80 14.01
C SER A 249 1.90 22.97 14.56
N GLU A 250 2.18 22.50 15.77
CA GLU A 250 3.50 22.63 16.41
C GLU A 250 4.57 21.73 15.78
N ASP A 251 4.15 20.56 15.32
CA ASP A 251 4.97 19.53 14.68
C ASP A 251 4.42 19.04 13.33
N GLY A 252 3.40 19.70 12.80
CA GLY A 252 2.80 19.39 11.51
C GLY A 252 2.68 20.61 10.59
N LEU A 253 2.10 20.39 9.41
CA LEU A 253 1.97 21.40 8.36
C LEU A 253 0.84 22.42 8.62
N ASN A 254 -0.07 22.12 9.55
CA ASN A 254 -1.23 22.95 9.83
C ASN A 254 -0.82 24.32 10.39
N MET A 255 -1.52 25.39 10.01
CA MET A 255 -1.28 26.75 10.52
C MET A 255 0.19 27.21 10.39
N PHE A 256 0.89 26.76 9.34
CA PHE A 256 2.33 26.99 9.18
C PHE A 256 2.70 28.47 9.27
N ASP A 257 2.08 29.31 8.45
CA ASP A 257 2.32 30.76 8.43
C ASP A 257 1.39 31.55 9.37
N GLY A 258 0.73 30.85 10.30
CA GLY A 258 -0.28 31.41 11.20
C GLY A 258 -1.67 31.57 10.58
N THR A 259 -1.87 31.18 9.31
CA THR A 259 -3.17 31.20 8.65
C THR A 259 -3.75 29.80 8.49
N ASP A 260 -5.07 29.70 8.32
CA ASP A 260 -5.72 28.44 7.96
C ASP A 260 -5.53 28.09 6.47
N SER A 261 -4.95 28.98 5.65
CA SER A 261 -5.04 28.95 4.19
C SER A 261 -3.71 28.99 3.42
N CYS A 262 -2.62 28.51 4.02
CA CYS A 262 -1.33 28.35 3.35
C CYS A 262 -1.34 27.15 2.37
N TYR A 263 -1.16 25.92 2.89
CA TYR A 263 -1.17 24.69 2.09
C TYR A 263 -2.58 24.12 1.87
N PHE A 264 -3.58 24.63 2.60
CA PHE A 264 -4.91 24.04 2.74
C PHE A 264 -6.01 25.03 2.42
N HIS A 265 -7.19 24.56 2.01
CA HIS A 265 -8.32 25.47 1.82
C HIS A 265 -8.68 26.17 3.15
N SER A 266 -9.20 27.39 3.08
CA SER A 266 -9.77 28.07 4.25
C SER A 266 -11.15 27.50 4.60
N GLY A 267 -11.54 27.58 5.87
CA GLY A 267 -12.87 27.24 6.33
C GLY A 267 -13.25 25.76 6.15
N PRO A 268 -14.55 25.43 6.05
CA PRO A 268 -15.02 24.06 6.01
C PRO A 268 -14.45 23.22 4.86
N ARG A 269 -14.24 23.81 3.67
CA ARG A 269 -13.63 23.10 2.52
C ARG A 269 -12.22 22.58 2.83
N GLY A 270 -11.52 23.23 3.76
CA GLY A 270 -10.16 22.85 4.16
C GLY A 270 -10.09 21.82 5.28
N THR A 271 -11.23 21.24 5.69
CA THR A 271 -11.30 20.30 6.80
C THR A 271 -12.05 19.05 6.37
N HIS A 272 -11.48 17.88 6.66
CA HIS A 272 -12.15 16.60 6.48
C HIS A 272 -12.80 16.19 7.80
N ASP A 273 -14.12 16.26 7.88
CA ASP A 273 -14.85 16.11 9.16
C ASP A 273 -14.67 14.71 9.78
N LEU A 274 -14.76 13.64 8.97
CA LEU A 274 -14.67 12.26 9.47
C LEU A 274 -13.26 11.89 9.96
N TRP A 275 -12.24 12.47 9.35
CA TRP A 275 -10.83 12.17 9.66
C TRP A 275 -10.19 13.23 10.56
N ASP A 276 -10.95 14.25 10.95
CA ASP A 276 -10.47 15.41 11.72
C ASP A 276 -9.15 16.00 11.16
N SER A 277 -9.09 16.21 9.84
CA SER A 277 -7.85 16.50 9.10
C SER A 277 -7.92 17.77 8.24
N ARG A 278 -6.80 18.24 7.72
CA ARG A 278 -6.72 19.37 6.76
C ARG A 278 -6.69 18.90 5.31
N LEU A 279 -7.29 19.67 4.39
CA LEU A 279 -7.39 19.35 2.97
C LEU A 279 -6.64 20.36 2.09
N PHE A 280 -5.78 19.86 1.20
CA PHE A 280 -4.87 20.65 0.36
C PHE A 280 -5.60 21.55 -0.65
N ILE A 281 -4.99 22.70 -0.99
CA ILE A 281 -5.39 23.49 -2.18
C ILE A 281 -4.59 22.99 -3.39
N TYR A 282 -5.05 21.95 -4.07
CA TYR A 282 -4.33 21.39 -5.23
C TYR A 282 -4.18 22.37 -6.41
N SER A 283 -4.98 23.44 -6.48
CA SER A 283 -4.83 24.52 -7.46
C SER A 283 -3.72 25.52 -7.13
N SER A 284 -3.17 25.51 -5.91
CA SER A 284 -2.09 26.41 -5.51
C SER A 284 -0.75 25.96 -6.11
N TRP A 285 -0.02 26.89 -6.72
CA TRP A 285 1.25 26.61 -7.39
C TRP A 285 2.32 26.03 -6.46
N GLU A 286 2.43 26.57 -5.24
CA GLU A 286 3.42 26.08 -4.28
C GLU A 286 2.98 24.78 -3.61
N VAL A 287 1.68 24.48 -3.56
CA VAL A 287 1.17 23.15 -3.15
C VAL A 287 1.49 22.10 -4.22
N LEU A 288 1.31 22.43 -5.50
CA LEU A 288 1.78 21.56 -6.59
C LEU A 288 3.29 21.33 -6.52
N ARG A 289 4.09 22.38 -6.29
CA ARG A 289 5.54 22.25 -6.12
C ARG A 289 5.87 21.33 -4.96
N PHE A 290 5.23 21.54 -3.81
CA PHE A 290 5.43 20.76 -2.59
C PHE A 290 5.15 19.27 -2.81
N LEU A 291 3.95 18.93 -3.30
CA LEU A 291 3.51 17.55 -3.47
C LEU A 291 4.28 16.84 -4.60
N LEU A 292 4.49 17.49 -5.76
CA LEU A 292 5.27 16.89 -6.85
C LEU A 292 6.75 16.73 -6.48
N SER A 293 7.30 17.67 -5.69
CA SER A 293 8.65 17.51 -5.16
C SER A 293 8.74 16.41 -4.12
N ASN A 294 7.66 16.16 -3.36
CA ASN A 294 7.61 15.04 -2.43
C ASN A 294 7.64 13.69 -3.16
N ILE A 295 6.88 13.55 -4.25
CA ILE A 295 6.97 12.37 -5.12
C ILE A 295 8.40 12.14 -5.60
N ARG A 296 9.06 13.19 -6.13
CA ARG A 296 10.44 13.07 -6.62
C ARG A 296 11.44 12.77 -5.50
N TRP A 297 11.25 13.37 -4.32
CA TRP A 297 12.07 13.12 -3.14
C TRP A 297 12.11 11.64 -2.77
N TRP A 298 10.96 10.98 -2.70
CA TRP A 298 10.91 9.55 -2.37
C TRP A 298 11.50 8.65 -3.47
N LEU A 299 11.39 9.04 -4.75
CA LEU A 299 12.02 8.32 -5.86
C LEU A 299 13.56 8.43 -5.85
N GLU A 300 14.09 9.65 -5.65
CA GLU A 300 15.52 9.94 -5.76
C GLU A 300 16.29 9.61 -4.48
N GLU A 301 15.79 10.08 -3.32
CA GLU A 301 16.54 10.00 -2.06
C GLU A 301 16.51 8.58 -1.47
N TYR A 302 15.38 7.88 -1.62
CA TYR A 302 15.15 6.58 -0.99
C TYR A 302 15.04 5.41 -1.98
N GLY A 303 15.00 5.69 -3.28
CA GLY A 303 15.01 4.62 -4.28
C GLY A 303 13.71 3.83 -4.39
N PHE A 304 12.56 4.35 -3.92
CA PHE A 304 11.27 3.65 -4.09
C PHE A 304 10.92 3.46 -5.57
N ASP A 305 10.33 2.33 -5.93
CA ASP A 305 9.99 1.93 -7.31
C ASP A 305 8.61 2.43 -7.77
N GLY A 306 7.90 3.13 -6.89
CA GLY A 306 6.57 3.62 -7.17
C GLY A 306 5.77 3.83 -5.89
N PHE A 307 4.46 3.98 -6.04
CA PHE A 307 3.60 4.48 -4.98
C PHE A 307 2.22 3.83 -4.96
N ARG A 308 1.64 3.73 -3.77
CA ARG A 308 0.18 3.72 -3.60
C ARG A 308 -0.24 5.10 -3.14
N PHE A 309 -1.22 5.70 -3.82
CA PHE A 309 -1.84 6.95 -3.38
C PHE A 309 -3.08 6.61 -2.55
N ASP A 310 -3.07 7.01 -1.29
CA ASP A 310 -4.10 6.65 -0.31
C ASP A 310 -5.20 7.70 -0.23
N GLY A 311 -6.44 7.24 -0.02
CA GLY A 311 -7.61 8.10 0.06
C GLY A 311 -7.94 8.83 -1.25
N VAL A 312 -7.68 8.23 -2.42
CA VAL A 312 -7.96 8.85 -3.73
C VAL A 312 -9.45 9.17 -3.86
N THR A 313 -10.36 8.33 -3.34
CA THR A 313 -11.79 8.67 -3.28
C THR A 313 -12.06 10.02 -2.61
N SER A 314 -11.36 10.31 -1.51
CA SER A 314 -11.50 11.57 -0.77
C SER A 314 -11.00 12.76 -1.59
N MET A 315 -9.96 12.55 -2.39
CA MET A 315 -9.44 13.56 -3.31
C MET A 315 -10.38 13.83 -4.48
N LEU A 316 -10.96 12.78 -5.07
CA LEU A 316 -11.72 12.88 -6.33
C LEU A 316 -13.04 13.64 -6.17
N TYR A 317 -13.65 13.63 -4.99
CA TYR A 317 -14.97 14.22 -4.79
C TYR A 317 -14.98 15.22 -3.64
N HIS A 318 -15.68 16.34 -3.80
CA HIS A 318 -15.85 17.33 -2.75
C HIS A 318 -16.65 16.83 -1.53
N HIS A 319 -17.43 15.75 -1.69
CA HIS A 319 -18.08 15.05 -0.57
C HIS A 319 -17.24 13.90 -0.01
N HIS A 320 -16.05 13.66 -0.57
CA HIS A 320 -15.06 12.68 -0.12
C HIS A 320 -15.54 11.21 -0.10
N GLY A 321 -16.60 10.90 -0.84
CA GLY A 321 -17.30 9.60 -0.76
C GLY A 321 -18.13 9.39 0.53
N ILE A 322 -18.16 10.36 1.45
CA ILE A 322 -18.90 10.26 2.71
C ILE A 322 -20.40 10.35 2.44
N GLY A 323 -21.15 9.35 2.92
CA GLY A 323 -22.61 9.29 2.74
C GLY A 323 -23.05 9.13 1.28
N ALA A 324 -22.11 8.83 0.37
CA ALA A 324 -22.38 8.57 -1.03
C ALA A 324 -22.35 7.06 -1.30
N SER A 325 -23.17 6.63 -2.25
CA SER A 325 -23.12 5.27 -2.81
C SER A 325 -22.71 5.38 -4.28
N PHE A 326 -21.96 4.39 -4.75
CA PHE A 326 -21.50 4.30 -6.13
C PHE A 326 -22.14 3.07 -6.76
N SER A 327 -23.27 3.27 -7.45
CA SER A 327 -24.03 2.21 -8.12
C SER A 327 -23.39 1.78 -9.45
N GLY A 328 -22.51 2.62 -10.00
CA GLY A 328 -21.93 2.44 -11.34
C GLY A 328 -22.58 3.34 -12.40
N ASP A 329 -23.58 4.13 -12.04
CA ASP A 329 -24.13 5.15 -12.92
C ASP A 329 -23.16 6.34 -13.07
N TYR A 330 -22.91 6.74 -14.31
CA TYR A 330 -21.79 7.64 -14.66
C TYR A 330 -21.98 9.06 -14.12
N HIS A 331 -23.21 9.48 -13.80
CA HIS A 331 -23.46 10.80 -13.18
C HIS A 331 -22.90 10.93 -11.76
N GLU A 332 -22.68 9.80 -11.07
CA GLU A 332 -22.08 9.76 -9.73
C GLU A 332 -20.58 10.11 -9.80
N TYR A 333 -19.92 9.74 -10.92
CA TYR A 333 -18.49 9.91 -11.15
C TYR A 333 -18.14 11.19 -11.90
N PHE A 334 -19.08 11.73 -12.68
CA PHE A 334 -18.87 12.90 -13.53
C PHE A 334 -19.94 13.95 -13.26
N GLY A 335 -19.53 15.07 -12.65
CA GLY A 335 -20.40 16.19 -12.36
C GLY A 335 -19.67 17.26 -11.55
N LEU A 336 -20.41 18.23 -11.01
CA LEU A 336 -19.86 19.34 -10.23
C LEU A 336 -19.21 18.89 -8.91
N GLN A 337 -19.47 17.65 -8.48
CA GLN A 337 -18.90 17.05 -7.28
C GLN A 337 -17.43 16.65 -7.45
N VAL A 338 -16.94 16.51 -8.68
CA VAL A 338 -15.55 16.08 -8.94
C VAL A 338 -14.60 17.23 -8.65
N ASP A 339 -13.59 16.97 -7.83
CA ASP A 339 -12.50 17.92 -7.60
C ASP A 339 -11.50 17.86 -8.75
N GLU A 340 -11.71 18.73 -9.74
CA GLU A 340 -10.81 18.82 -10.90
C GLU A 340 -9.40 19.31 -10.53
N ASP A 341 -9.22 20.04 -9.42
CA ASP A 341 -7.90 20.47 -8.97
C ASP A 341 -7.10 19.26 -8.52
N ALA A 342 -7.70 18.41 -7.68
CA ALA A 342 -7.11 17.19 -7.18
C ALA A 342 -6.80 16.20 -8.31
N LEU A 343 -7.74 16.00 -9.24
CA LEU A 343 -7.51 15.11 -10.38
C LEU A 343 -6.41 15.64 -11.30
N THR A 344 -6.32 16.96 -11.52
CA THR A 344 -5.21 17.56 -12.28
C THR A 344 -3.86 17.32 -11.60
N TYR A 345 -3.79 17.45 -10.27
CA TYR A 345 -2.60 17.11 -9.50
C TYR A 345 -2.20 15.63 -9.68
N LEU A 346 -3.15 14.69 -9.58
CA LEU A 346 -2.89 13.26 -9.78
C LEU A 346 -2.37 12.95 -11.20
N MET A 347 -2.94 13.60 -12.22
CA MET A 347 -2.45 13.48 -13.60
C MET A 347 -1.01 14.01 -13.73
N LEU A 348 -0.68 15.15 -13.11
CA LEU A 348 0.69 15.68 -13.08
C LEU A 348 1.65 14.75 -12.33
N ALA A 349 1.22 14.16 -11.21
CA ALA A 349 2.02 13.22 -10.44
C ALA A 349 2.32 11.95 -11.23
N ASN A 350 1.32 11.33 -11.86
CA ASN A 350 1.53 10.16 -12.73
C ASN A 350 2.41 10.52 -13.94
N HIS A 351 2.16 11.67 -14.58
CA HIS A 351 3.01 12.14 -15.68
C HIS A 351 4.47 12.30 -15.25
N LEU A 352 4.74 12.88 -14.08
CA LEU A 352 6.08 13.02 -13.51
C LEU A 352 6.74 11.66 -13.31
N VAL A 353 6.06 10.74 -12.62
CA VAL A 353 6.57 9.41 -12.28
C VAL A 353 6.94 8.67 -13.56
N HIS A 354 6.02 8.51 -14.51
CA HIS A 354 6.26 7.71 -15.71
C HIS A 354 7.16 8.38 -16.76
N THR A 355 7.31 9.71 -16.72
CA THR A 355 8.25 10.41 -17.63
C THR A 355 9.70 10.20 -17.19
N LEU A 356 9.96 10.24 -15.88
CA LEU A 356 11.31 10.13 -15.34
C LEU A 356 11.71 8.68 -15.01
N TYR A 357 10.73 7.86 -14.61
CA TYR A 357 10.90 6.47 -14.21
C TYR A 357 9.81 5.62 -14.88
N PRO A 358 9.97 5.25 -16.17
CA PRO A 358 8.91 4.60 -16.95
C PRO A 358 8.51 3.22 -16.41
N ASP A 359 9.42 2.55 -15.70
CA ASP A 359 9.17 1.26 -15.07
C ASP A 359 8.49 1.38 -13.69
N SER A 360 8.31 2.59 -13.17
CA SER A 360 7.61 2.80 -11.91
C SER A 360 6.14 2.39 -11.98
N ILE A 361 5.58 2.16 -10.80
CA ILE A 361 4.22 1.67 -10.62
C ILE A 361 3.46 2.65 -9.74
N THR A 362 2.28 3.09 -10.16
CA THR A 362 1.37 3.86 -9.31
C THR A 362 0.04 3.13 -9.11
N ILE A 363 -0.39 3.01 -7.85
CA ILE A 363 -1.61 2.33 -7.43
C ILE A 363 -2.55 3.35 -6.79
N ALA A 364 -3.82 3.38 -7.21
CA ALA A 364 -4.85 4.19 -6.57
C ALA A 364 -5.66 3.39 -5.55
N GLU A 365 -5.74 3.89 -4.32
CA GLU A 365 -6.75 3.47 -3.34
C GLU A 365 -8.04 4.28 -3.55
N ASP A 366 -8.89 3.77 -4.44
CA ASP A 366 -10.19 4.36 -4.75
C ASP A 366 -11.30 3.31 -4.58
N VAL A 367 -12.21 3.53 -3.63
CA VAL A 367 -13.36 2.65 -3.41
C VAL A 367 -14.50 2.96 -4.38
N SER A 368 -14.54 4.17 -4.97
CA SER A 368 -15.68 4.57 -5.81
C SER A 368 -15.79 3.73 -7.08
N GLY A 369 -14.67 3.35 -7.71
CA GLY A 369 -14.70 2.70 -9.01
C GLY A 369 -14.57 3.67 -10.18
N MET A 370 -13.98 4.86 -9.97
CA MET A 370 -13.98 5.94 -10.96
C MET A 370 -13.49 5.46 -12.34
N PRO A 371 -14.32 5.56 -13.39
CA PRO A 371 -13.92 5.19 -14.75
C PRO A 371 -12.69 5.98 -15.22
N ALA A 372 -11.80 5.31 -15.96
CA ALA A 372 -10.59 5.90 -16.55
C ALA A 372 -9.53 6.40 -15.55
N LEU A 373 -9.68 6.13 -14.25
CA LEU A 373 -8.67 6.47 -13.26
C LEU A 373 -7.33 5.77 -13.57
N CYS A 374 -7.39 4.53 -14.05
CA CYS A 374 -6.21 3.74 -14.45
C CYS A 374 -5.98 3.73 -15.98
N SER A 375 -6.55 4.68 -16.71
CA SER A 375 -6.33 4.85 -18.14
C SER A 375 -5.24 5.90 -18.43
N PRO A 376 -4.58 5.86 -19.61
CA PRO A 376 -3.56 6.83 -19.96
C PRO A 376 -4.04 8.29 -19.93
N ILE A 377 -3.16 9.18 -19.46
CA ILE A 377 -3.43 10.63 -19.38
C ILE A 377 -3.80 11.22 -20.75
N SER A 378 -3.18 10.74 -21.84
CA SER A 378 -3.47 11.19 -23.21
C SER A 378 -4.90 10.90 -23.66
N GLN A 379 -5.59 9.96 -23.00
CA GLN A 379 -7.01 9.66 -23.20
C GLN A 379 -7.92 10.40 -22.20
N GLY A 380 -7.35 11.31 -21.40
CA GLY A 380 -8.03 12.01 -20.32
C GLY A 380 -8.17 11.19 -19.02
N GLY A 381 -7.47 10.06 -18.90
CA GLY A 381 -7.45 9.26 -17.67
C GLY A 381 -6.56 9.83 -16.57
N GLY A 382 -6.64 9.22 -15.38
CA GLY A 382 -5.85 9.61 -14.21
C GLY A 382 -4.36 9.25 -14.30
N GLY A 383 -4.02 8.25 -15.13
CA GLY A 383 -2.65 7.81 -15.36
C GLY A 383 -2.12 6.78 -14.36
N PHE A 384 -2.95 6.24 -13.47
CA PHE A 384 -2.53 5.17 -12.56
C PHE A 384 -2.29 3.85 -13.31
N ASP A 385 -1.32 3.06 -12.86
CA ASP A 385 -1.12 1.71 -13.40
C ASP A 385 -2.18 0.73 -12.91
N TYR A 386 -2.56 0.83 -11.62
CA TYR A 386 -3.51 -0.08 -10.97
C TYR A 386 -4.46 0.66 -10.03
N ARG A 387 -5.60 0.03 -9.75
CA ARG A 387 -6.46 0.33 -8.59
C ARG A 387 -6.58 -0.85 -7.64
N LEU A 388 -6.92 -0.60 -6.38
CA LEU A 388 -7.28 -1.66 -5.44
C LEU A 388 -8.70 -2.21 -5.73
N ALA A 389 -8.86 -3.53 -5.70
CA ALA A 389 -10.15 -4.22 -5.85
C ALA A 389 -10.89 -4.32 -4.50
N MET A 390 -11.23 -3.16 -3.93
CA MET A 390 -11.69 -3.03 -2.53
C MET A 390 -13.01 -3.74 -2.21
N ALA A 391 -13.83 -4.08 -3.20
CA ALA A 391 -15.09 -4.81 -3.00
C ALA A 391 -14.89 -6.31 -2.70
N ILE A 392 -13.71 -6.88 -3.01
CA ILE A 392 -13.45 -8.32 -2.82
C ILE A 392 -13.44 -8.70 -1.33
N PRO A 393 -12.69 -8.00 -0.46
CA PRO A 393 -12.70 -8.30 0.96
C PRO A 393 -14.09 -8.19 1.61
N ASP A 394 -14.86 -7.15 1.27
CA ASP A 394 -16.23 -6.98 1.78
C ASP A 394 -17.10 -8.19 1.45
N LYS A 395 -16.93 -8.77 0.25
CA LYS A 395 -17.67 -9.96 -0.13
C LYS A 395 -17.30 -11.17 0.71
N TRP A 396 -16.02 -11.35 1.04
CA TRP A 396 -15.60 -12.45 1.89
C TRP A 396 -16.12 -12.28 3.32
N ILE A 397 -16.03 -11.06 3.88
CA ILE A 397 -16.59 -10.75 5.20
C ILE A 397 -18.09 -11.01 5.22
N GLN A 398 -18.83 -10.52 4.22
CA GLN A 398 -20.25 -10.77 4.09
C GLN A 398 -20.55 -12.28 4.16
N LEU A 399 -19.84 -13.08 3.36
CA LEU A 399 -20.07 -14.52 3.29
C LEU A 399 -19.76 -15.25 4.60
N VAL A 400 -18.64 -14.96 5.26
CA VAL A 400 -18.25 -15.66 6.51
C VAL A 400 -19.05 -15.19 7.73
N LYS A 401 -19.59 -13.97 7.70
CA LYS A 401 -20.35 -13.37 8.80
C LYS A 401 -21.85 -13.63 8.71
N GLU A 402 -22.43 -13.56 7.51
CA GLU A 402 -23.89 -13.49 7.33
C GLU A 402 -24.49 -14.78 6.75
N PHE A 403 -23.68 -15.65 6.12
CA PHE A 403 -24.17 -16.82 5.40
C PHE A 403 -23.52 -18.11 5.90
N LYS A 404 -24.32 -19.18 5.98
CA LYS A 404 -23.77 -20.54 6.13
C LYS A 404 -23.13 -20.99 4.83
N ASP A 405 -22.18 -21.93 4.90
CA ASP A 405 -21.44 -22.44 3.73
C ASP A 405 -22.38 -22.97 2.62
N GLU A 406 -23.47 -23.65 2.98
CA GLU A 406 -24.47 -24.16 2.03
C GLU A 406 -25.26 -23.07 1.29
N ASP A 407 -25.27 -21.84 1.81
CA ASP A 407 -25.97 -20.68 1.25
C ASP A 407 -25.04 -19.77 0.44
N TRP A 408 -23.74 -20.08 0.39
CA TRP A 408 -22.80 -19.32 -0.43
C TRP A 408 -23.16 -19.45 -1.90
N ASN A 409 -23.31 -18.31 -2.56
CA ASN A 409 -23.69 -18.24 -3.96
C ASN A 409 -22.44 -18.13 -4.85
N MET A 410 -22.20 -19.15 -5.67
CA MET A 410 -21.01 -19.27 -6.51
C MET A 410 -20.98 -18.18 -7.59
N GLY A 411 -22.14 -17.86 -8.16
CA GLY A 411 -22.32 -16.77 -9.12
C GLY A 411 -21.94 -15.41 -8.54
N ASN A 412 -22.30 -15.11 -7.30
CA ASN A 412 -21.97 -13.85 -6.63
C ASN A 412 -20.47 -13.74 -6.31
N ILE A 413 -19.82 -14.85 -5.92
CA ILE A 413 -18.36 -14.91 -5.74
C ILE A 413 -17.68 -14.59 -7.08
N VAL A 414 -18.05 -15.32 -8.14
CA VAL A 414 -17.48 -15.11 -9.48
C VAL A 414 -17.74 -13.68 -9.95
N TYR A 415 -18.97 -13.17 -9.80
CA TYR A 415 -19.33 -11.82 -10.19
C TYR A 415 -18.45 -10.79 -9.49
N THR A 416 -18.28 -10.88 -8.18
CA THR A 416 -17.44 -9.93 -7.43
C THR A 416 -15.98 -9.95 -7.90
N LEU A 417 -15.42 -11.14 -8.12
CA LEU A 417 -14.03 -11.29 -8.55
C LEU A 417 -13.79 -10.86 -10.01
N THR A 418 -14.82 -10.91 -10.85
CA THR A 418 -14.72 -10.66 -12.29
C THR A 418 -15.34 -9.35 -12.76
N ASN A 419 -16.17 -8.69 -11.94
CA ASN A 419 -16.82 -7.42 -12.27
C ASN A 419 -15.82 -6.26 -12.15
N ARG A 420 -14.98 -6.12 -13.18
CA ARG A 420 -13.90 -5.14 -13.26
C ARG A 420 -13.86 -4.55 -14.67
N ARG A 421 -13.34 -3.35 -14.80
CA ARG A 421 -13.29 -2.64 -16.08
C ARG A 421 -12.22 -3.26 -16.98
N HIS A 422 -12.60 -3.64 -18.19
CA HIS A 422 -11.63 -4.08 -19.20
C HIS A 422 -10.64 -2.95 -19.51
N LEU A 423 -9.35 -3.27 -19.66
CA LEU A 423 -8.20 -2.36 -19.84
C LEU A 423 -7.71 -1.61 -18.59
N GLU A 424 -8.40 -1.66 -17.46
CA GLU A 424 -7.93 -1.09 -16.19
C GLU A 424 -7.49 -2.22 -15.27
N LYS A 425 -6.20 -2.23 -14.89
CA LYS A 425 -5.64 -3.31 -14.06
C LYS A 425 -6.03 -3.11 -12.59
N CYS A 426 -6.36 -4.19 -11.90
CA CYS A 426 -6.66 -4.16 -10.47
C CYS A 426 -5.71 -5.06 -9.66
N ILE A 427 -5.36 -4.62 -8.46
CA ILE A 427 -4.73 -5.47 -7.42
C ILE A 427 -5.83 -6.10 -6.58
N ALA A 428 -5.89 -7.42 -6.57
CA ALA A 428 -6.83 -8.19 -5.78
C ALA A 428 -6.22 -8.66 -4.47
N TYR A 429 -7.02 -8.68 -3.41
CA TYR A 429 -6.64 -9.16 -2.10
C TYR A 429 -7.89 -9.67 -1.38
N ALA A 430 -7.70 -10.70 -0.55
CA ALA A 430 -8.83 -11.35 0.14
C ALA A 430 -9.22 -10.61 1.42
N GLU A 431 -8.24 -9.96 2.06
CA GLU A 431 -8.37 -9.15 3.26
C GLU A 431 -7.26 -8.10 3.31
N SER A 432 -7.51 -6.96 3.95
CA SER A 432 -6.59 -5.82 4.05
C SER A 432 -6.07 -5.59 5.48
N HIS A 433 -5.23 -4.57 5.62
CA HIS A 433 -4.81 -4.04 6.91
C HIS A 433 -5.99 -3.49 7.75
N ASP A 434 -7.06 -2.94 7.14
CA ASP A 434 -8.24 -2.45 7.88
C ASP A 434 -8.94 -3.57 8.65
N GLN A 435 -9.06 -4.74 8.03
CA GLN A 435 -9.75 -5.90 8.60
C GLN A 435 -8.87 -6.64 9.62
N ALA A 436 -7.58 -6.34 9.63
CA ALA A 436 -6.68 -6.76 10.69
C ALA A 436 -6.81 -5.88 11.95
N LEU A 437 -7.38 -4.67 11.87
CA LEU A 437 -7.49 -3.75 13.02
C LEU A 437 -8.56 -4.18 14.05
N VAL A 438 -8.41 -3.68 15.27
CA VAL A 438 -9.40 -3.83 16.34
C VAL A 438 -10.76 -3.29 15.90
N GLY A 439 -11.80 -4.13 16.03
CA GLY A 439 -13.16 -3.79 15.59
C GLY A 439 -13.64 -4.63 14.41
N ASP A 440 -12.73 -5.33 13.72
CA ASP A 440 -13.05 -6.40 12.77
C ASP A 440 -12.30 -7.70 13.15
N LYS A 441 -12.38 -8.73 12.31
CA LYS A 441 -11.65 -9.99 12.44
C LYS A 441 -10.94 -10.32 11.12
N SER A 442 -9.74 -10.88 11.21
CA SER A 442 -9.08 -11.50 10.05
C SER A 442 -9.92 -12.65 9.50
N LEU A 443 -9.72 -13.04 8.24
CA LEU A 443 -10.40 -14.20 7.64
C LEU A 443 -10.14 -15.46 8.46
N ALA A 444 -8.91 -15.67 8.92
CA ALA A 444 -8.56 -16.79 9.77
C ALA A 444 -9.40 -16.79 11.06
N PHE A 445 -9.56 -15.64 11.71
CA PHE A 445 -10.31 -15.54 12.96
C PHE A 445 -11.83 -15.62 12.74
N TRP A 446 -12.36 -15.12 11.62
CA TRP A 446 -13.76 -15.40 11.20
C TRP A 446 -14.02 -16.90 11.00
N LEU A 447 -13.05 -17.65 10.48
CA LEU A 447 -13.21 -19.05 10.14
C LEU A 447 -13.03 -20.02 11.32
N MET A 448 -12.15 -19.69 12.27
CA MET A 448 -11.70 -20.60 13.33
C MET A 448 -12.00 -20.09 14.76
N ASP A 449 -12.18 -18.78 14.93
CA ASP A 449 -12.50 -18.12 16.20
C ASP A 449 -11.68 -18.67 17.38
N ALA A 450 -12.31 -18.97 18.52
CA ALA A 450 -11.65 -19.44 19.74
C ALA A 450 -10.83 -20.74 19.57
N GLU A 451 -11.19 -21.62 18.63
CA GLU A 451 -10.44 -22.87 18.41
C GLU A 451 -9.03 -22.62 17.87
N MET A 452 -8.76 -21.44 17.32
CA MET A 452 -7.41 -21.06 16.90
C MET A 452 -6.40 -21.09 18.04
N TYR A 453 -6.84 -20.81 19.28
CA TYR A 453 -5.97 -20.80 20.46
C TYR A 453 -5.73 -22.19 21.07
N THR A 454 -6.61 -23.15 20.79
CA THR A 454 -6.58 -24.49 21.42
C THR A 454 -6.21 -25.61 20.46
N ASN A 455 -6.50 -25.44 19.17
CA ASN A 455 -6.44 -26.51 18.16
C ASN A 455 -5.54 -26.17 16.97
N MET A 456 -4.67 -25.16 17.09
CA MET A 456 -3.62 -24.92 16.09
C MET A 456 -2.35 -25.75 16.33
N SER A 457 -2.27 -26.54 17.40
CA SER A 457 -1.19 -27.52 17.56
C SER A 457 -1.47 -28.80 16.77
N VAL A 458 -0.45 -29.33 16.09
CA VAL A 458 -0.53 -30.63 15.41
C VAL A 458 -0.74 -31.81 16.38
N LEU A 459 -0.45 -31.62 17.67
CA LEU A 459 -0.61 -32.62 18.73
C LEU A 459 -2.04 -32.70 19.26
N THR A 460 -2.87 -31.72 18.95
CA THR A 460 -4.28 -31.67 19.34
C THR A 460 -5.16 -32.25 18.23
N PRO A 461 -6.41 -32.67 18.53
CA PRO A 461 -7.34 -33.13 17.50
C PRO A 461 -7.46 -32.12 16.35
N PHE A 462 -7.47 -32.61 15.12
CA PHE A 462 -7.80 -31.81 13.94
C PHE A 462 -9.32 -31.72 13.85
N THR A 463 -9.88 -30.71 14.52
CA THR A 463 -11.33 -30.56 14.63
C THR A 463 -11.94 -30.19 13.28
N PRO A 464 -13.23 -30.48 13.05
CA PRO A 464 -13.92 -30.06 11.83
C PRO A 464 -13.91 -28.53 11.60
N VAL A 465 -13.82 -27.73 12.67
CA VAL A 465 -13.73 -26.26 12.60
C VAL A 465 -12.35 -25.82 12.09
N ILE A 466 -11.26 -26.35 12.66
CA ILE A 466 -9.90 -26.04 12.18
C ILE A 466 -9.68 -26.58 10.77
N ASP A 467 -10.17 -27.78 10.46
CA ASP A 467 -10.11 -28.32 9.10
C ASP A 467 -10.83 -27.39 8.11
N ARG A 468 -12.09 -27.03 8.40
CA ARG A 468 -12.86 -26.04 7.62
C ARG A 468 -12.07 -24.74 7.43
N GLY A 469 -11.52 -24.20 8.51
CA GLY A 469 -10.84 -22.92 8.49
C GLY A 469 -9.57 -22.95 7.65
N ILE A 470 -8.73 -23.98 7.81
CA ILE A 470 -7.51 -24.13 7.01
C ILE A 470 -7.86 -24.32 5.53
N GLN A 471 -8.84 -25.15 5.19
CA GLN A 471 -9.22 -25.36 3.78
C GLN A 471 -9.79 -24.08 3.15
N LEU A 472 -10.77 -23.43 3.80
CA LEU A 472 -11.39 -22.22 3.24
C LEU A 472 -10.41 -21.05 3.15
N HIS A 473 -9.50 -20.89 4.11
CA HIS A 473 -8.46 -19.85 4.06
C HIS A 473 -7.56 -20.00 2.83
N LYS A 474 -7.16 -21.22 2.47
CA LYS A 474 -6.40 -21.49 1.24
C LYS A 474 -7.24 -21.22 0.00
N MET A 475 -8.47 -21.72 -0.05
CA MET A 475 -9.35 -21.59 -1.21
C MET A 475 -9.74 -20.14 -1.51
N ILE A 476 -10.08 -19.34 -0.49
CA ILE A 476 -10.45 -17.93 -0.60
C ILE A 476 -9.28 -17.12 -1.18
N ARG A 477 -8.06 -17.32 -0.65
CA ARG A 477 -6.86 -16.66 -1.18
C ARG A 477 -6.58 -17.08 -2.61
N LEU A 478 -6.65 -18.38 -2.91
CA LEU A 478 -6.35 -18.87 -4.25
C LEU A 478 -7.34 -18.36 -5.29
N ILE A 479 -8.65 -18.42 -5.03
CA ILE A 479 -9.64 -17.92 -5.98
C ILE A 479 -9.54 -16.40 -6.17
N THR A 480 -9.22 -15.66 -5.10
CA THR A 480 -8.96 -14.22 -5.18
C THR A 480 -7.71 -13.93 -6.04
N HIS A 481 -6.63 -14.66 -5.81
CA HIS A 481 -5.37 -14.52 -6.55
C HIS A 481 -5.51 -14.93 -8.03
N ALA A 482 -6.30 -15.96 -8.33
CA ALA A 482 -6.44 -16.50 -9.68
C ALA A 482 -7.50 -15.77 -10.51
N LEU A 483 -8.58 -15.29 -9.90
CA LEU A 483 -9.75 -14.73 -10.61
C LEU A 483 -9.96 -13.22 -10.38
N GLY A 484 -9.42 -12.67 -9.28
CA GLY A 484 -9.77 -11.35 -8.78
C GLY A 484 -9.05 -10.16 -9.42
N GLY A 485 -7.92 -10.35 -10.09
CA GLY A 485 -7.05 -9.22 -10.46
C GLY A 485 -5.98 -9.49 -11.53
N GLU A 486 -5.23 -8.44 -11.82
CA GLU A 486 -3.98 -8.42 -12.62
C GLU A 486 -2.73 -8.27 -11.72
N GLY A 487 -2.94 -8.15 -10.42
CA GLY A 487 -1.96 -8.28 -9.36
C GLY A 487 -2.60 -8.85 -8.09
N TYR A 488 -1.77 -9.28 -7.15
CA TYR A 488 -2.20 -9.80 -5.86
C TYR A 488 -1.54 -9.02 -4.72
N LEU A 489 -2.26 -8.81 -3.62
CA LEU A 489 -1.74 -8.21 -2.39
C LEU A 489 -2.08 -9.08 -1.17
N ASN A 490 -1.16 -9.14 -0.23
CA ASN A 490 -1.33 -9.75 1.08
C ASN A 490 -0.75 -8.85 2.17
N PHE A 491 -1.54 -8.59 3.22
CA PHE A 491 -1.07 -7.86 4.40
C PHE A 491 -0.29 -8.78 5.35
N MET A 492 0.81 -8.26 5.89
CA MET A 492 1.76 -9.02 6.69
C MET A 492 1.10 -9.84 7.80
N GLY A 493 1.33 -11.15 7.83
CA GLY A 493 0.75 -12.11 8.78
C GLY A 493 -0.43 -12.90 8.23
N ASN A 494 -1.22 -12.32 7.32
CA ASN A 494 -2.42 -12.97 6.80
C ASN A 494 -2.06 -14.19 5.91
N GLU A 495 -0.85 -14.25 5.37
CA GLU A 495 -0.38 -15.37 4.55
C GLU A 495 -0.35 -16.71 5.30
N PHE A 496 -0.30 -16.67 6.63
CA PHE A 496 -0.32 -17.85 7.47
C PHE A 496 -1.52 -17.91 8.41
N GLY A 497 -2.52 -17.03 8.20
CA GLY A 497 -3.68 -16.93 9.08
C GLY A 497 -3.30 -16.52 10.49
N HIS A 498 -2.55 -15.41 10.63
CA HIS A 498 -2.14 -14.87 11.92
C HIS A 498 -3.34 -14.73 12.89
N PRO A 499 -3.19 -15.16 14.16
CA PRO A 499 -4.27 -15.11 15.13
C PRO A 499 -4.55 -13.69 15.65
N GLU A 500 -5.53 -13.59 16.55
CA GLU A 500 -5.87 -12.34 17.24
C GLU A 500 -6.27 -11.20 16.26
N TRP A 501 -5.86 -9.97 16.57
CA TRP A 501 -6.05 -8.76 15.77
C TRP A 501 -4.87 -7.82 15.99
N LEU A 502 -4.80 -6.75 15.20
CA LEU A 502 -3.86 -5.65 15.31
C LEU A 502 -4.51 -4.50 16.07
N ASP A 503 -3.87 -4.01 17.13
CA ASP A 503 -4.31 -2.80 17.83
C ASP A 503 -3.09 -1.98 18.23
N PHE A 504 -3.12 -0.70 17.92
CA PHE A 504 -2.03 0.21 18.22
C PHE A 504 -2.18 0.81 19.62
N PRO A 505 -1.09 1.24 20.26
CA PRO A 505 -1.12 1.98 21.51
C PRO A 505 -2.02 3.20 21.42
N ARG A 506 -3.04 3.25 22.27
CA ARG A 506 -3.97 4.37 22.40
C ARG A 506 -4.57 4.39 23.80
N LYS A 507 -5.21 5.51 24.15
CA LYS A 507 -5.89 5.68 25.45
C LYS A 507 -6.84 4.54 25.78
N GLY A 508 -7.56 4.01 24.78
CA GLY A 508 -8.54 2.94 24.95
C GLY A 508 -7.96 1.56 25.28
N ASN A 509 -6.64 1.35 25.14
CA ASN A 509 -5.96 0.11 25.54
C ASN A 509 -4.76 0.36 26.45
N ASN A 510 -4.71 1.52 27.12
CA ASN A 510 -3.65 1.96 28.03
C ASN A 510 -2.26 1.98 27.37
N GLU A 511 -2.17 2.49 26.13
CA GLU A 511 -0.93 2.56 25.36
C GLU A 511 -0.23 1.20 25.20
N SER A 512 -1.04 0.13 25.09
CA SER A 512 -0.54 -1.23 24.97
C SER A 512 0.05 -1.50 23.58
N TYR A 513 1.26 -2.05 23.56
CA TYR A 513 1.90 -2.58 22.36
C TYR A 513 1.64 -4.09 22.19
N HIS A 514 0.82 -4.70 23.05
CA HIS A 514 0.64 -6.15 23.04
C HIS A 514 0.10 -6.70 21.72
N TYR A 515 -0.75 -5.95 21.01
CA TYR A 515 -1.29 -6.36 19.71
C TYR A 515 -0.61 -5.63 18.53
N ALA A 516 0.30 -4.68 18.80
CA ALA A 516 1.06 -3.95 17.79
C ALA A 516 2.33 -4.72 17.36
N ARG A 517 2.17 -6.00 16.99
CA ARG A 517 3.26 -6.95 16.72
C ARG A 517 2.85 -8.02 15.71
N ARG A 518 3.83 -8.80 15.23
CA ARG A 518 3.63 -10.00 14.41
C ARG A 518 4.34 -11.22 14.98
N GLN A 519 3.57 -12.29 15.15
CA GLN A 519 4.01 -13.56 15.71
C GLN A 519 4.59 -14.47 14.63
N PHE A 520 5.59 -14.00 13.88
CA PHE A 520 6.16 -14.74 12.74
C PHE A 520 6.68 -16.14 13.12
N HIS A 521 7.16 -16.29 14.36
CA HIS A 521 7.61 -17.57 14.91
C HIS A 521 6.54 -18.66 14.89
N LEU A 522 5.24 -18.33 14.81
CA LEU A 522 4.15 -19.31 14.70
C LEU A 522 4.27 -20.18 13.44
N THR A 523 4.87 -19.66 12.37
CA THR A 523 5.11 -20.40 11.13
C THR A 523 6.38 -21.24 11.16
N ASP A 524 7.31 -20.90 12.05
CA ASP A 524 8.61 -21.54 12.18
C ASP A 524 8.55 -22.71 13.18
N ASP A 525 7.47 -22.82 13.96
CA ASP A 525 7.22 -23.91 14.89
C ASP A 525 6.53 -25.10 14.20
N ASP A 526 7.27 -26.20 14.07
CA ASP A 526 6.77 -27.42 13.46
C ASP A 526 5.63 -28.12 14.23
N LEU A 527 5.39 -27.76 15.49
CA LEU A 527 4.27 -28.28 16.27
C LEU A 527 2.98 -27.49 16.07
N LEU A 528 2.99 -26.44 15.24
CA LEU A 528 1.83 -25.63 14.91
C LEU A 528 1.38 -25.80 13.45
N ARG A 529 0.10 -25.52 13.22
CA ARG A 529 -0.58 -25.68 11.92
C ARG A 529 -0.45 -24.44 11.01
N TYR A 530 0.03 -23.30 11.51
CA TYR A 530 0.21 -22.08 10.69
C TYR A 530 1.16 -22.30 9.51
N LYS A 531 2.16 -23.19 9.67
CA LYS A 531 3.08 -23.59 8.59
C LYS A 531 2.36 -24.13 7.35
N PHE A 532 1.20 -24.76 7.51
CA PHE A 532 0.40 -25.27 6.40
C PHE A 532 -0.14 -24.16 5.50
N LEU A 533 -0.67 -23.10 6.12
CA LEU A 533 -1.17 -21.92 5.41
C LEU A 533 -0.04 -21.14 4.75
N ASN A 534 1.10 -21.03 5.44
CA ASN A 534 2.32 -20.38 4.95
C ASN A 534 2.93 -21.14 3.75
N ASN A 535 2.99 -22.47 3.82
CA ASN A 535 3.46 -23.32 2.73
C ASN A 535 2.60 -23.15 1.49
N PHE A 536 1.27 -23.15 1.65
CA PHE A 536 0.35 -22.95 0.54
C PHE A 536 0.50 -21.57 -0.09
N ASP A 537 0.69 -20.51 0.70
CA ASP A 537 0.93 -19.16 0.19
C ASP A 537 2.18 -19.09 -0.69
N ARG A 538 3.28 -19.65 -0.19
CA ARG A 538 4.55 -19.73 -0.90
C ARG A 538 4.38 -20.42 -2.26
N ASP A 539 3.73 -21.57 -2.26
CA ASP A 539 3.65 -22.41 -3.45
C ASP A 539 2.60 -21.87 -4.44
N MET A 540 1.56 -21.18 -3.96
CA MET A 540 0.65 -20.36 -4.78
C MET A 540 1.41 -19.25 -5.53
N ASN A 541 2.23 -18.46 -4.83
CA ASN A 541 3.00 -17.37 -5.43
C ASN A 541 4.06 -17.88 -6.41
N LYS A 542 4.77 -18.96 -6.07
CA LYS A 542 5.76 -19.59 -6.97
C LYS A 542 5.11 -20.19 -8.21
N LEU A 543 3.90 -20.71 -8.09
CA LEU A 543 3.16 -21.21 -9.24
C LEU A 543 2.72 -20.05 -10.15
N GLU A 544 2.33 -18.90 -9.61
CA GLU A 544 2.06 -17.72 -10.43
C GLU A 544 3.32 -17.20 -11.11
N GLU A 545 4.47 -17.20 -10.44
CA GLU A 545 5.74 -16.83 -11.09
C GLU A 545 6.02 -17.70 -12.32
N ARG A 546 5.82 -19.02 -12.20
CA ARG A 546 6.02 -19.98 -13.29
C ARG A 546 5.00 -19.82 -14.42
N CYS A 547 3.72 -19.68 -14.09
CA CYS A 547 2.61 -19.79 -15.05
C CYS A 547 2.03 -18.44 -15.51
N GLY A 548 2.16 -17.38 -14.72
CA GLY A 548 1.87 -16.00 -15.10
C GLY A 548 0.40 -15.62 -15.22
N TRP A 549 -0.51 -16.25 -14.46
CA TRP A 549 -1.94 -16.03 -14.65
C TRP A 549 -2.43 -14.62 -14.31
N LEU A 550 -1.75 -13.88 -13.42
CA LEU A 550 -2.13 -12.50 -13.12
C LEU A 550 -1.93 -11.57 -14.33
N SER A 551 -0.91 -11.85 -15.16
CA SER A 551 -0.66 -11.11 -16.40
C SER A 551 -1.46 -11.60 -17.60
N ALA A 552 -2.15 -12.73 -17.47
CA ALA A 552 -2.98 -13.27 -18.54
C ALA A 552 -4.31 -12.52 -18.62
N PRO A 553 -4.98 -12.57 -19.79
CA PRO A 553 -6.36 -12.12 -19.91
C PRO A 553 -7.27 -12.71 -18.83
N GLN A 554 -8.42 -12.06 -18.63
CA GLN A 554 -9.42 -12.51 -17.68
C GLN A 554 -9.81 -13.98 -17.94
N ALA A 555 -10.03 -14.73 -16.87
CA ALA A 555 -10.34 -16.14 -16.94
C ALA A 555 -11.66 -16.40 -17.70
N PHE A 556 -11.73 -17.55 -18.38
CA PHE A 556 -12.98 -18.09 -18.88
C PHE A 556 -13.63 -18.96 -17.79
N VAL A 557 -14.72 -18.50 -17.19
CA VAL A 557 -15.43 -19.25 -16.15
C VAL A 557 -16.44 -20.19 -16.80
N SER A 558 -16.07 -21.47 -16.91
CA SER A 558 -16.93 -22.51 -17.49
C SER A 558 -18.03 -22.96 -16.53
N GLU A 559 -17.81 -22.89 -15.22
CA GLU A 559 -18.81 -23.34 -14.26
C GLU A 559 -18.86 -22.52 -12.97
N LYS A 560 -20.08 -22.28 -12.50
CA LYS A 560 -20.44 -21.64 -11.22
C LYS A 560 -21.69 -22.33 -10.67
N HIS A 561 -21.55 -23.62 -10.34
CA HIS A 561 -22.67 -24.49 -10.04
C HIS A 561 -23.14 -24.33 -8.59
N GLU A 562 -24.35 -23.78 -8.38
CA GLU A 562 -24.89 -23.48 -7.05
C GLU A 562 -25.19 -24.72 -6.20
N GLY A 563 -25.82 -25.74 -6.78
CA GLY A 563 -26.16 -26.97 -6.06
C GLY A 563 -24.92 -27.75 -5.58
N ASN A 564 -23.93 -27.90 -6.46
CA ASN A 564 -22.69 -28.59 -6.16
C ASN A 564 -21.66 -27.72 -5.44
N LYS A 565 -21.85 -26.40 -5.40
CA LYS A 565 -20.87 -25.43 -4.87
C LYS A 565 -19.51 -25.54 -5.56
N VAL A 566 -19.52 -25.81 -6.87
CA VAL A 566 -18.30 -25.96 -7.68
C VAL A 566 -18.12 -24.73 -8.57
N ILE A 567 -16.91 -24.18 -8.58
CA ILE A 567 -16.46 -23.17 -9.53
C ILE A 567 -15.32 -23.76 -10.34
N ALA A 568 -15.40 -23.67 -11.66
CA ALA A 568 -14.33 -24.08 -12.57
C ALA A 568 -14.07 -23.02 -13.63
N PHE A 569 -12.80 -22.73 -13.89
CA PHE A 569 -12.38 -21.74 -14.88
C PHE A 569 -10.99 -22.01 -15.43
N GLU A 570 -10.70 -21.45 -16.61
CA GLU A 570 -9.38 -21.49 -17.23
C GLU A 570 -8.73 -20.10 -17.23
N ARG A 571 -7.46 -20.02 -16.80
CA ARG A 571 -6.63 -18.81 -16.90
C ARG A 571 -5.17 -19.19 -17.15
N ALA A 572 -4.52 -18.53 -18.12
CA ALA A 572 -3.14 -18.86 -18.53
C ALA A 572 -2.89 -20.34 -18.86
N ALA A 573 -3.82 -20.97 -19.58
CA ALA A 573 -3.78 -22.40 -19.94
C ALA A 573 -3.74 -23.37 -18.73
N LEU A 574 -4.10 -22.88 -17.55
CA LEU A 574 -4.36 -23.69 -16.36
C LEU A 574 -5.86 -23.85 -16.17
N LEU A 575 -6.27 -25.03 -15.71
CA LEU A 575 -7.63 -25.33 -15.28
C LEU A 575 -7.71 -25.27 -13.76
N PHE A 576 -8.56 -24.39 -13.24
CA PHE A 576 -8.81 -24.24 -11.82
C PHE A 576 -10.16 -24.85 -11.46
N ILE A 577 -10.20 -25.62 -10.37
CA ILE A 577 -11.41 -26.31 -9.91
C ILE A 577 -11.51 -26.11 -8.40
N PHE A 578 -12.60 -25.51 -7.94
CA PHE A 578 -12.89 -25.26 -6.53
C PHE A 578 -14.17 -25.96 -6.14
N ASN A 579 -14.13 -26.79 -5.10
CA ASN A 579 -15.32 -27.38 -4.49
C ASN A 579 -15.56 -26.75 -3.12
N PHE A 580 -16.42 -25.73 -3.05
CA PHE A 580 -16.83 -25.07 -1.82
C PHE A 580 -17.91 -25.82 -1.05
N HIS A 581 -18.36 -27.00 -1.50
CA HIS A 581 -19.39 -27.75 -0.80
C HIS A 581 -18.89 -28.10 0.61
N PRO A 582 -19.72 -27.97 1.67
CA PRO A 582 -19.28 -28.23 3.05
C PRO A 582 -19.04 -29.70 3.38
N SER A 583 -19.68 -30.63 2.65
CA SER A 583 -19.60 -32.08 2.91
C SER A 583 -19.45 -33.01 1.69
N LYS A 584 -19.86 -32.62 0.47
CA LYS A 584 -19.87 -33.52 -0.69
C LYS A 584 -18.55 -33.51 -1.44
N SER A 585 -18.12 -34.72 -1.79
CA SER A 585 -16.99 -34.97 -2.69
C SER A 585 -17.53 -35.57 -4.00
N TYR A 586 -16.88 -35.29 -5.12
CA TYR A 586 -17.34 -35.72 -6.44
C TYR A 586 -16.27 -36.55 -7.14
N THR A 587 -16.55 -37.82 -7.46
CA THR A 587 -15.56 -38.78 -7.99
C THR A 587 -15.33 -38.67 -9.49
N ASN A 588 -16.40 -38.47 -10.27
CA ASN A 588 -16.37 -38.39 -11.73
C ASN A 588 -16.96 -37.05 -12.18
N TYR A 589 -16.48 -35.95 -11.59
CA TYR A 589 -16.98 -34.62 -11.91
C TYR A 589 -16.43 -34.20 -13.27
N ARG A 590 -17.32 -33.83 -14.20
CA ARG A 590 -16.89 -33.43 -15.55
C ARG A 590 -16.57 -31.94 -15.55
N VAL A 591 -15.44 -31.58 -16.14
CA VAL A 591 -15.01 -30.18 -16.28
C VAL A 591 -14.56 -29.91 -17.72
N GLY A 592 -15.10 -28.85 -18.31
CA GLY A 592 -14.75 -28.43 -19.68
C GLY A 592 -13.37 -27.80 -19.77
N THR A 593 -12.68 -28.01 -20.90
CA THR A 593 -11.34 -27.46 -21.19
C THR A 593 -11.24 -26.95 -22.62
N THR A 594 -10.34 -25.98 -22.85
CA THR A 594 -10.09 -25.41 -24.19
C THR A 594 -9.54 -26.45 -25.16
N LEU A 595 -8.53 -27.20 -24.71
CA LEU A 595 -7.77 -28.13 -25.52
C LEU A 595 -8.00 -29.55 -25.01
N PRO A 596 -8.09 -30.55 -25.91
CA PRO A 596 -7.98 -31.95 -25.52
C PRO A 596 -6.56 -32.25 -25.04
N GLY A 597 -6.36 -33.45 -24.51
CA GLY A 597 -5.04 -33.94 -24.14
C GLY A 597 -4.90 -34.26 -22.66
N LYS A 598 -3.65 -34.45 -22.22
CA LYS A 598 -3.33 -34.92 -20.89
C LYS A 598 -3.10 -33.77 -19.91
N PHE A 599 -3.82 -33.78 -18.80
CA PHE A 599 -3.68 -32.83 -17.71
C PHE A 599 -3.04 -33.48 -16.48
N LYS A 600 -2.26 -32.68 -15.74
CA LYS A 600 -1.61 -33.04 -14.47
C LYS A 600 -1.89 -32.02 -13.39
N ILE A 601 -2.01 -32.47 -12.15
CA ILE A 601 -2.09 -31.59 -10.98
C ILE A 601 -0.77 -30.84 -10.83
N VAL A 602 -0.85 -29.51 -10.76
CA VAL A 602 0.30 -28.63 -10.50
C VAL A 602 0.19 -27.88 -9.16
N LEU A 603 -1.01 -27.84 -8.58
CA LEU A 603 -1.27 -27.46 -7.20
C LEU A 603 -2.53 -28.16 -6.70
N ASP A 604 -2.46 -28.69 -5.49
CA ASP A 604 -3.56 -29.37 -4.82
C ASP A 604 -3.61 -28.87 -3.38
N SER A 605 -4.68 -28.15 -3.01
CA SER A 605 -4.81 -27.66 -1.64
C SER A 605 -5.00 -28.78 -0.62
N ASP A 606 -5.34 -30.00 -1.02
CA ASP A 606 -5.52 -31.16 -0.16
C ASP A 606 -4.20 -31.88 0.18
N ALA A 607 -3.06 -31.43 -0.36
CA ALA A 607 -1.77 -32.02 -0.04
C ALA A 607 -1.41 -31.87 1.46
N ALA A 608 -0.66 -32.83 2.00
CA ALA A 608 -0.37 -32.93 3.43
C ALA A 608 0.46 -31.74 3.95
N GLU A 609 1.38 -31.23 3.14
CA GLU A 609 2.21 -30.04 3.42
C GLU A 609 1.39 -28.75 3.56
N TYR A 610 0.14 -28.76 3.11
CA TYR A 610 -0.83 -27.67 3.26
C TYR A 610 -1.90 -28.00 4.30
N GLY A 611 -1.75 -29.06 5.09
CA GLY A 611 -2.73 -29.46 6.09
C GLY A 611 -4.04 -29.96 5.48
N GLY A 612 -3.97 -30.55 4.28
CA GLY A 612 -5.08 -31.30 3.69
C GLY A 612 -5.05 -32.79 4.07
N HIS A 613 -5.89 -33.58 3.42
CA HIS A 613 -6.12 -34.99 3.75
C HIS A 613 -5.42 -35.97 2.80
N GLN A 614 -4.64 -35.46 1.84
CA GLN A 614 -3.84 -36.23 0.88
C GLN A 614 -4.66 -37.28 0.12
N ARG A 615 -5.85 -36.91 -0.36
CA ARG A 615 -6.79 -37.85 -1.00
C ARG A 615 -6.54 -38.07 -2.49
N LEU A 616 -5.68 -37.26 -3.11
CA LEU A 616 -5.41 -37.31 -4.55
C LEU A 616 -4.03 -37.90 -4.84
N ASP A 617 -3.95 -38.80 -5.82
CA ASP A 617 -2.68 -39.29 -6.37
C ASP A 617 -2.22 -38.37 -7.50
N HIS A 618 -1.15 -37.60 -7.27
CA HIS A 618 -0.58 -36.66 -8.23
C HIS A 618 0.02 -37.33 -9.47
N ASN A 619 0.17 -38.66 -9.47
CA ASN A 619 0.59 -39.42 -10.66
C ASN A 619 -0.57 -39.71 -11.63
N THR A 620 -1.82 -39.46 -11.24
CA THR A 620 -2.99 -39.69 -12.09
C THR A 620 -2.90 -38.87 -13.39
N ASP A 621 -3.20 -39.50 -14.52
CA ASP A 621 -3.38 -38.81 -15.81
C ASP A 621 -4.85 -38.42 -15.97
N PHE A 622 -5.12 -37.13 -16.20
CA PHE A 622 -6.47 -36.64 -16.49
C PHE A 622 -6.60 -36.40 -18.00
N PHE A 623 -7.32 -37.27 -18.71
CA PHE A 623 -7.48 -37.13 -20.15
C PHE A 623 -8.70 -36.27 -20.47
N SER A 624 -8.47 -35.19 -21.22
CA SER A 624 -9.53 -34.37 -21.82
C SER A 624 -9.86 -34.90 -23.21
N GLU A 625 -11.09 -35.33 -23.39
CA GLU A 625 -11.62 -35.92 -24.62
C GLU A 625 -12.49 -34.91 -25.39
N PRO A 626 -12.69 -35.09 -26.71
CA PRO A 626 -13.61 -34.27 -27.52
C PRO A 626 -15.09 -34.48 -27.16
N TYR A 627 -15.46 -34.08 -25.94
CA TYR A 627 -16.81 -34.13 -25.42
C TYR A 627 -17.18 -32.75 -24.88
N GLU A 628 -18.11 -32.10 -25.56
CA GLU A 628 -18.56 -30.75 -25.26
C GLU A 628 -19.21 -30.70 -23.86
N HIS A 629 -18.79 -29.73 -23.05
CA HIS A 629 -19.33 -29.52 -21.72
C HIS A 629 -19.17 -28.05 -21.30
N ASN A 630 -20.27 -27.41 -20.88
CA ASN A 630 -20.31 -26.01 -20.44
C ASN A 630 -19.59 -25.04 -21.41
N GLU A 631 -19.96 -25.09 -22.69
CA GLU A 631 -19.41 -24.22 -23.76
C GLU A 631 -17.89 -24.40 -24.00
N ARG A 632 -17.34 -25.55 -23.59
CA ARG A 632 -15.95 -25.95 -23.89
C ARG A 632 -15.95 -27.14 -24.86
N PRO A 633 -15.05 -27.18 -25.85
CA PRO A 633 -15.04 -28.21 -26.90
C PRO A 633 -14.52 -29.57 -26.42
N SER A 634 -13.85 -29.63 -25.28
CA SER A 634 -13.33 -30.86 -24.69
C SER A 634 -13.59 -30.88 -23.19
N SER A 635 -13.50 -32.05 -22.55
CA SER A 635 -13.67 -32.18 -21.11
C SER A 635 -12.97 -33.39 -20.53
N LEU A 636 -12.60 -33.28 -19.26
CA LEU A 636 -12.00 -34.35 -18.45
C LEU A 636 -12.91 -34.70 -17.25
N LEU A 637 -12.65 -35.85 -16.63
CA LEU A 637 -13.26 -36.25 -15.37
C LEU A 637 -12.26 -36.08 -14.22
N VAL A 638 -12.70 -35.52 -13.11
CA VAL A 638 -11.87 -35.28 -11.93
C VAL A 638 -12.54 -35.82 -10.66
N TYR A 639 -11.71 -36.35 -9.75
CA TYR A 639 -12.08 -36.51 -8.35
C TYR A 639 -11.77 -35.22 -7.60
N ILE A 640 -12.79 -34.53 -7.11
CA ILE A 640 -12.65 -33.29 -6.34
C ILE A 640 -13.32 -33.43 -4.96
N PRO A 641 -12.53 -33.59 -3.88
CA PRO A 641 -13.08 -33.67 -2.53
C PRO A 641 -13.75 -32.36 -2.07
N SER A 642 -14.58 -32.47 -1.02
CA SER A 642 -15.17 -31.31 -0.32
C SER A 642 -14.08 -30.35 0.18
N ARG A 643 -14.28 -29.04 -0.02
CA ARG A 643 -13.36 -27.96 0.40
C ARG A 643 -11.93 -28.14 -0.12
N VAL A 644 -11.80 -28.42 -1.41
CA VAL A 644 -10.50 -28.53 -2.10
C VAL A 644 -10.48 -27.62 -3.31
N ALA A 645 -9.31 -27.05 -3.59
CA ALA A 645 -8.97 -26.40 -4.84
C ALA A 645 -7.85 -27.16 -5.55
N LEU A 646 -8.03 -27.40 -6.85
CA LEU A 646 -7.02 -27.99 -7.73
C LEU A 646 -6.67 -27.03 -8.85
N ILE A 647 -5.41 -27.07 -9.26
CA ILE A 647 -4.93 -26.47 -10.50
C ILE A 647 -4.32 -27.58 -11.34
N LEU A 648 -4.83 -27.72 -12.56
CA LEU A 648 -4.32 -28.67 -13.54
C LEU A 648 -3.68 -27.94 -14.71
N GLN A 649 -2.61 -28.52 -15.26
CA GLN A 649 -1.92 -28.04 -16.44
C GLN A 649 -1.97 -29.09 -17.54
N ASN A 650 -2.25 -28.67 -18.78
CA ASN A 650 -2.10 -29.53 -19.95
C ASN A 650 -0.59 -29.74 -20.24
N VAL A 651 -0.15 -30.99 -20.32
CA VAL A 651 1.27 -31.37 -20.52
C VAL A 651 1.59 -31.79 -21.95
N ASP A 652 0.60 -31.78 -22.84
CA ASP A 652 0.84 -32.05 -24.25
C ASP A 652 1.49 -30.82 -24.93
N PRO A 653 2.39 -31.03 -25.91
CA PRO A 653 3.01 -29.92 -26.62
C PRO A 653 1.94 -29.11 -27.37
N PRO A 654 2.04 -27.77 -27.39
CA PRO A 654 1.15 -26.96 -28.22
C PRO A 654 1.34 -27.36 -29.68
N ASN A 655 0.25 -27.80 -30.34
CA ASN A 655 0.23 -28.10 -31.77
C ASN A 655 0.44 -26.85 -32.62
#